data_AF-A0A1G5BN97-F1
#
_entry.id   AF-A0A1G5BN97-F1
#
_cell.length_a   1.000
_cell.length_b   1.000
_cell.length_c   1.000
_cell.angle_alpha   90.00
_cell.angle_beta   90.00
_cell.angle_gamma   90.00
#
_symmetry.space_group_name_H-M   'P 1'
#
loop_
_entity.id
_entity.type
_entity.pdbx_description
1 polymer ?
#
loop_
_entity_poly.entity_id
_entity_poly.type
_entity_poly.pdbx_seq_one_letter_code
_entity_poly.pdbx_strand_id
1 'polypeptide(L)'
;MHKKWLGLSSLVMAGMLSVTSVGAGVTTVYATEPGELSVVEEQQEAVAEASAEASSEEAATAGSSEEEVIDESATAGSSDETKEEEEPGTDAPVIEEPEIEEADKNNLVFHDRWNSSVTSSGKLTFTKQYQEFVYDLGNTFDSANVKGVTVKVSNQQNNVCIKFYDADMNEKQANYGCNGNSQYTMVPTYDGTVRYIGVMSMPSGEENYPYGITIDDVVVEATSEPAHTNEKVLVFEGDNLVFEKAWQEGEPVVVKDGVLTFEKEWDQFNLSLGEKVPGENIKALKITFEEANSQSVCFKTYSEGEELTADYGKKGSKEYATYPSATKDVDAIAIMAMNEQTYPFSVKVEKVEVVVDTTPAEEKPEAGVEYDIVDLRDPVEALMGEDFIIGTAVSYDEFRDPNDLALTTKHFNGVTLGNELKPDAMLKKGAEIVDMELNGEMVPFPKLDFSTPEGRLDYFLDWNNEHPDKKIRIRGHVLVWHSQTPDFFFHEDYDTSKPYVTPEVMNKRLEIYIREVAQHFTGEGSKYAGMFYGWDVVNEAVSDGTGTYRNANENSTWWRVYQSPEFINNAFVYANKYMPAEIALFYNDYNDTSSNKVNGICQLISNVKATPGARIDGMGMQGHYQIANNDPSMDAFKAAAHRYAELVDQVQVTELDFKGSANSTDERLAQRYKAVYDTIRRLRNEGVNFTGMTIWGVTDKHSWLQTSNSVGGGANGRVRQYPLLFDDYYKAKNAFWALVDAGELEPEIQTITLVQNANGDFSAGHGYDLTMEDSDALFVPMWSEDGIDVKVTVTDATIDENDKVVIFTDDGAIKVTAVSRSEATATEKGYETIVNVPVDMSVLEANKVKIDFRFQDGDKVMAFNDTTYKQYETSKYYAETVIKPLVAVKKGTVVVDGDISDAAWATAKEIPVAINNGAKASATAKVLWDEENLYVLTTVKDSVLNKAASDAWEQDSVEVFIDENNNKSSAYQDDDKQYRINYENAYSFNGTKCVAENVNSAAVVTEEGYVIEAAFKWTDIMAHVGAQVGFDIQVNDADAAGRRLGYLNWADKSGNGWSSPAVFGTIVLADGEEPDPGVEPEKQATLVTKWGATYYVTEDGEKLTGFQTIDGVTYFFNARGVMQKQTFVTVDGAKYYAKADGSIAKNEVVKKWTQTYIFGEDGAVFTGFFEFEGSNYYAKADGRLVISDWITDGDNKYYAKADGKLAKNETITKWGKKYTFDENCVLVK
;
A
#
# COMPACT_ATOMS: atom_id res chain seq x y z
N MET A 1 -24.16 28.85 16.55
CA MET A 1 -23.55 29.50 17.74
C MET A 1 -22.58 28.51 18.40
N HIS A 2 -21.64 28.98 19.22
CA HIS A 2 -20.49 28.19 19.71
C HIS A 2 -20.73 27.26 20.92
N LYS A 3 -19.82 26.28 21.10
CA LYS A 3 -19.39 25.61 22.37
C LYS A 3 -20.38 24.58 22.99
N LYS A 4 -19.96 23.49 23.66
CA LYS A 4 -18.60 22.91 23.89
C LYS A 4 -18.68 21.41 24.30
N TRP A 5 -17.52 20.73 24.24
CA TRP A 5 -17.20 19.42 24.83
C TRP A 5 -17.41 19.29 26.36
N LEU A 6 -17.77 18.08 26.83
CA LEU A 6 -17.13 17.29 27.92
C LEU A 6 -17.94 16.00 28.21
N GLY A 7 -17.29 14.93 28.70
CA GLY A 7 -17.94 13.66 29.08
C GLY A 7 -17.21 12.91 30.21
N LEU A 8 -17.77 11.81 30.74
CA LEU A 8 -17.09 10.83 31.64
C LEU A 8 -17.94 9.56 31.92
N SER A 9 -17.42 8.41 31.48
CA SER A 9 -17.40 7.04 32.05
C SER A 9 -18.58 6.42 32.86
N SER A 10 -19.25 5.46 32.22
CA SER A 10 -19.46 4.03 32.61
C SER A 10 -19.73 3.57 34.06
N LEU A 11 -20.76 2.72 34.23
CA LEU A 11 -20.67 1.42 34.93
C LEU A 11 -21.77 0.43 34.45
N VAL A 12 -21.69 -0.86 34.80
CA VAL A 12 -22.38 -1.99 34.10
C VAL A 12 -23.17 -2.90 35.06
N MET A 13 -24.37 -3.39 34.65
CA MET A 13 -24.78 -4.82 34.67
C MET A 13 -26.28 -5.13 34.37
N ALA A 14 -26.50 -6.05 33.42
CA ALA A 14 -27.48 -7.17 33.35
C ALA A 14 -29.00 -7.02 33.72
N GLY A 15 -29.88 -7.50 32.83
CA GLY A 15 -31.30 -7.84 33.15
C GLY A 15 -32.19 -8.27 31.96
N MET A 16 -32.72 -9.50 31.99
CA MET A 16 -33.49 -10.14 30.90
C MET A 16 -34.96 -9.67 30.67
N LEU A 17 -35.47 -9.96 29.46
CA LEU A 17 -36.85 -10.40 29.08
C LEU A 17 -38.03 -9.40 28.86
N SER A 18 -38.35 -9.20 27.57
CA SER A 18 -39.68 -9.27 26.88
C SER A 18 -40.87 -8.31 27.17
N VAL A 19 -41.29 -7.56 26.11
CA VAL A 19 -42.66 -7.40 25.53
C VAL A 19 -43.83 -7.08 26.51
N THR A 20 -44.56 -5.95 26.45
CA THR A 20 -45.36 -5.36 25.33
C THR A 20 -45.71 -3.87 25.58
N SER A 21 -46.43 -3.22 24.66
CA SER A 21 -46.75 -1.77 24.58
C SER A 21 -47.96 -1.24 25.39
N VAL A 22 -47.96 0.08 25.65
CA VAL A 22 -49.01 1.11 25.33
C VAL A 22 -49.05 2.28 26.35
N GLY A 23 -49.03 3.54 25.86
CA GLY A 23 -49.94 4.59 26.40
C GLY A 23 -49.38 5.85 27.10
N ALA A 24 -49.09 6.89 26.31
CA ALA A 24 -49.32 8.35 26.53
C ALA A 24 -49.26 8.98 27.95
N GLY A 25 -48.47 10.07 28.11
CA GLY A 25 -48.49 10.90 29.33
C GLY A 25 -47.57 12.15 29.35
N VAL A 26 -47.71 13.06 28.37
CA VAL A 26 -46.88 14.27 28.25
C VAL A 26 -47.08 15.25 29.42
N THR A 27 -45.98 15.71 30.06
CA THR A 27 -45.54 17.13 30.06
C THR A 27 -44.11 17.27 30.62
N THR A 28 -43.15 17.14 29.70
CA THR A 28 -42.14 18.18 29.40
C THR A 28 -41.35 18.84 30.54
N VAL A 29 -40.08 18.44 30.64
CA VAL A 29 -38.97 19.35 30.24
C VAL A 29 -38.28 18.66 29.04
N TYR A 30 -37.94 19.41 27.98
CA TYR A 30 -37.35 18.87 26.75
C TYR A 30 -35.95 18.28 27.02
N ALA A 31 -35.55 17.08 26.54
CA ALA A 31 -35.44 16.60 25.15
C ALA A 31 -34.33 17.36 24.38
N THR A 32 -33.42 16.72 23.62
CA THR A 32 -33.60 15.56 22.72
C THR A 32 -32.35 14.67 22.58
N GLU A 33 -32.56 13.35 22.52
CA GLU A 33 -32.07 12.48 21.42
C GLU A 33 -33.17 12.49 20.32
N PRO A 34 -32.98 11.95 19.08
CA PRO A 34 -31.88 11.12 18.57
C PRO A 34 -31.40 11.54 17.15
N GLY A 35 -30.67 10.65 16.47
CA GLY A 35 -31.15 10.10 15.19
C GLY A 35 -30.71 10.75 13.87
N GLU A 36 -30.14 9.90 13.02
CA GLU A 36 -30.37 9.79 11.57
C GLU A 36 -30.68 11.06 10.75
N LEU A 37 -29.80 11.34 9.79
CA LEU A 37 -30.25 11.75 8.46
C LEU A 37 -29.64 10.82 7.40
N SER A 38 -30.52 10.33 6.54
CA SER A 38 -30.29 9.55 5.34
C SER A 38 -29.48 10.30 4.27
N VAL A 39 -28.97 9.55 3.28
CA VAL A 39 -28.93 9.88 1.83
C VAL A 39 -28.40 11.30 1.50
N VAL A 40 -27.17 11.48 0.99
CA VAL A 40 -26.67 11.06 -0.36
C VAL A 40 -27.52 11.78 -1.45
N GLU A 41 -26.98 12.31 -2.54
CA GLU A 41 -26.56 11.64 -3.78
C GLU A 41 -26.15 12.79 -4.75
N GLU A 42 -25.67 12.57 -5.97
CA GLU A 42 -24.33 12.08 -6.30
C GLU A 42 -23.88 12.57 -7.70
N GLN A 43 -24.79 12.50 -8.68
CA GLN A 43 -24.54 12.56 -10.11
C GLN A 43 -24.58 14.02 -10.66
N GLN A 44 -23.83 14.48 -11.69
CA GLN A 44 -23.33 13.85 -12.94
C GLN A 44 -24.43 13.78 -14.03
N GLU A 45 -24.39 14.58 -15.09
CA GLU A 45 -24.05 14.14 -16.47
C GLU A 45 -23.97 15.36 -17.44
N ALA A 46 -23.78 15.26 -18.77
CA ALA A 46 -22.67 14.70 -19.57
C ALA A 46 -23.01 14.82 -21.09
N VAL A 47 -22.13 14.32 -21.98
CA VAL A 47 -22.42 13.67 -23.30
C VAL A 47 -22.50 14.51 -24.63
N ALA A 48 -21.98 13.87 -25.73
CA ALA A 48 -22.25 14.05 -27.18
C ALA A 48 -21.62 15.25 -27.95
N GLU A 49 -21.12 15.17 -29.22
CA GLU A 49 -20.75 14.03 -30.11
C GLU A 49 -20.06 14.45 -31.46
N ALA A 50 -19.48 13.47 -32.18
CA ALA A 50 -19.38 13.35 -33.66
C ALA A 50 -18.45 14.25 -34.56
N SER A 51 -17.52 13.55 -35.25
CA SER A 51 -17.34 13.44 -36.74
C SER A 51 -16.64 14.48 -37.65
N ALA A 52 -15.49 14.06 -38.22
CA ALA A 52 -15.23 13.81 -39.66
C ALA A 52 -14.39 14.76 -40.59
N GLU A 53 -13.60 14.08 -41.46
CA GLU A 53 -13.05 14.42 -42.80
C GLU A 53 -11.89 15.44 -43.03
N ALA A 54 -10.67 14.88 -43.10
CA ALA A 54 -9.89 14.65 -44.35
C ALA A 54 -8.77 15.62 -44.87
N SER A 55 -7.66 14.96 -45.24
CA SER A 55 -6.77 15.18 -46.42
C SER A 55 -5.54 16.11 -46.40
N SER A 56 -4.38 15.48 -46.71
CA SER A 56 -3.32 15.92 -47.66
C SER A 56 -2.40 17.11 -47.28
N GLU A 57 -1.11 17.18 -47.68
CA GLU A 57 -0.26 16.28 -48.48
C GLU A 57 1.25 16.59 -48.23
N GLU A 58 2.14 15.64 -48.60
CA GLU A 58 3.56 15.81 -49.01
C GLU A 58 4.48 16.85 -48.30
N ALA A 59 5.50 16.42 -47.53
CA ALA A 59 6.84 16.00 -48.00
C ALA A 59 7.86 17.15 -48.23
N ALA A 60 9.19 17.00 -48.08
CA ALA A 60 10.03 15.99 -47.40
C ALA A 60 11.52 16.41 -47.44
N THR A 61 12.39 15.72 -46.67
CA THR A 61 13.86 15.54 -46.89
C THR A 61 14.80 16.77 -46.82
N ALA A 62 16.11 16.65 -46.53
CA ALA A 62 16.92 15.65 -45.79
C ALA A 62 18.39 16.13 -45.71
N GLY A 63 19.20 15.50 -44.84
CA GLY A 63 20.66 15.52 -44.87
C GLY A 63 21.30 16.33 -43.72
N SER A 64 22.19 15.79 -42.87
CA SER A 64 23.50 15.10 -43.11
C SER A 64 24.63 16.10 -43.40
N SER A 65 25.83 16.00 -42.80
CA SER A 65 26.38 15.06 -41.79
C SER A 65 27.77 15.56 -41.32
N GLU A 66 28.32 14.93 -40.26
CA GLU A 66 29.78 14.73 -39.99
C GLU A 66 30.70 15.97 -39.76
N GLU A 67 31.91 15.89 -39.17
CA GLU A 67 32.43 15.11 -38.00
C GLU A 67 33.85 15.67 -37.61
N GLU A 68 34.46 15.14 -36.54
CA GLU A 68 35.91 15.11 -36.16
C GLU A 68 36.65 16.35 -35.54
N VAL A 69 37.10 16.12 -34.27
CA VAL A 69 38.36 16.39 -33.50
C VAL A 69 39.55 17.26 -34.07
N ILE A 70 40.62 17.68 -33.33
CA ILE A 70 41.34 17.17 -32.13
C ILE A 70 42.16 18.25 -31.33
N ASP A 71 42.53 17.88 -30.08
CA ASP A 71 43.81 18.05 -29.34
C ASP A 71 44.26 19.27 -28.46
N GLU A 72 44.48 18.92 -27.18
CA GLU A 72 45.67 19.07 -26.29
C GLU A 72 46.43 20.41 -25.96
N SER A 73 46.32 20.82 -24.67
CA SER A 73 47.40 20.81 -23.63
C SER A 73 48.13 22.08 -23.08
N ALA A 74 48.49 21.99 -21.78
CA ALA A 74 49.74 22.45 -21.08
C ALA A 74 50.01 23.91 -20.60
N THR A 75 49.51 24.24 -19.38
CA THR A 75 50.22 24.71 -18.13
C THR A 75 51.45 25.68 -18.11
N ALA A 76 51.46 26.67 -17.17
CA ALA A 76 52.31 26.71 -15.94
C ALA A 76 52.76 28.11 -15.37
N GLY A 77 52.55 28.34 -14.05
CA GLY A 77 53.33 29.20 -13.10
C GLY A 77 53.10 30.73 -13.03
N SER A 78 53.56 31.51 -12.02
CA SER A 78 53.97 31.27 -10.59
C SER A 78 54.48 32.60 -9.92
N SER A 79 54.22 32.84 -8.61
CA SER A 79 55.06 33.55 -7.58
C SER A 79 54.38 34.63 -6.67
N ASP A 80 54.91 34.75 -5.43
CA ASP A 80 54.53 35.55 -4.22
C ASP A 80 54.66 37.12 -4.35
N GLU A 81 54.44 38.02 -3.36
CA GLU A 81 54.58 37.97 -1.88
C GLU A 81 53.85 39.14 -1.10
N THR A 82 53.56 38.92 0.20
CA THR A 82 52.85 39.68 1.30
C THR A 82 52.84 41.25 1.44
N LYS A 83 51.81 41.89 2.08
CA LYS A 83 51.78 42.42 3.52
C LYS A 83 50.74 43.52 3.95
N GLU A 84 50.02 43.26 5.06
CA GLU A 84 49.52 44.06 6.25
C GLU A 84 49.10 45.58 6.26
N GLU A 85 47.84 45.85 6.73
CA GLU A 85 47.28 46.85 7.74
C GLU A 85 47.58 48.40 7.68
N GLU A 86 46.79 49.38 8.20
CA GLU A 86 45.63 49.47 9.14
C GLU A 86 44.76 50.79 9.00
N GLU A 87 43.51 50.80 9.51
CA GLU A 87 42.52 51.85 9.96
C GLU A 87 42.60 53.41 9.70
N PRO A 88 41.45 54.11 9.47
CA PRO A 88 41.26 55.58 9.60
C PRO A 88 39.96 56.07 10.34
N GLY A 89 39.84 57.37 10.70
CA GLY A 89 38.53 57.92 11.16
C GLY A 89 38.38 59.42 11.52
N THR A 90 37.12 59.85 11.74
CA THR A 90 36.55 61.08 12.38
C THR A 90 36.07 62.33 11.56
N ASP A 91 34.78 62.67 11.82
CA ASP A 91 34.09 63.99 11.95
C ASP A 91 33.64 64.89 10.75
N ALA A 92 32.51 65.60 10.96
CA ALA A 92 31.70 66.39 9.99
C ALA A 92 31.46 67.85 10.49
N PRO A 93 30.28 68.58 10.45
CA PRO A 93 28.87 68.31 10.02
C PRO A 93 28.30 69.38 9.02
N VAL A 94 27.07 69.93 9.16
CA VAL A 94 25.75 69.58 8.51
C VAL A 94 24.90 70.88 8.37
N ILE A 95 23.97 71.00 7.39
CA ILE A 95 22.70 71.81 7.45
C ILE A 95 21.74 71.65 6.23
N GLU A 96 20.46 71.97 6.47
CA GLU A 96 19.18 71.99 5.69
C GLU A 96 19.03 73.05 4.55
N GLU A 97 17.93 73.17 3.76
CA GLU A 97 16.99 72.26 3.03
C GLU A 97 15.93 73.12 2.25
N PRO A 98 15.17 72.64 1.23
CA PRO A 98 13.84 72.01 1.47
C PRO A 98 13.32 70.98 0.40
N GLU A 99 12.11 70.45 0.65
CA GLU A 99 11.37 69.33 0.00
C GLU A 99 11.00 69.44 -1.51
N ILE A 100 10.97 68.28 -2.20
CA ILE A 100 9.86 67.79 -3.08
C ILE A 100 9.77 66.24 -2.91
N GLU A 101 8.58 65.68 -3.11
CA GLU A 101 8.16 64.28 -2.88
C GLU A 101 8.99 63.18 -3.60
N GLU A 102 9.10 62.00 -2.98
CA GLU A 102 9.75 60.80 -3.55
C GLU A 102 8.83 59.97 -4.46
N ALA A 103 9.44 59.14 -5.32
CA ALA A 103 8.77 58.06 -6.05
C ALA A 103 9.33 56.71 -5.57
N ASP A 104 8.43 55.78 -5.25
CA ASP A 104 8.73 54.49 -4.62
C ASP A 104 9.68 53.61 -5.45
N LYS A 105 10.53 52.84 -4.76
CA LYS A 105 11.52 51.93 -5.38
C LYS A 105 11.36 50.51 -4.87
N ASN A 106 11.20 49.57 -5.81
CA ASN A 106 11.35 48.11 -5.67
C ASN A 106 10.74 47.49 -4.39
N ASN A 107 9.46 47.13 -4.47
CA ASN A 107 8.78 46.36 -3.43
C ASN A 107 9.14 44.86 -3.55
N LEU A 108 10.33 44.46 -3.06
CA LEU A 108 10.70 43.04 -2.94
C LEU A 108 9.83 42.34 -1.89
N VAL A 109 9.17 41.25 -2.30
CA VAL A 109 8.23 40.48 -1.47
C VAL A 109 8.76 39.07 -1.28
N PHE A 110 9.20 38.76 -0.06
CA PHE A 110 9.62 37.42 0.34
C PHE A 110 8.52 36.74 1.18
N HIS A 111 8.42 35.42 1.09
CA HIS A 111 7.47 34.58 1.81
C HIS A 111 8.20 33.60 2.73
N ASP A 112 7.81 33.47 4.00
CA ASP A 112 8.32 32.41 4.88
C ASP A 112 7.89 31.04 4.34
N ARG A 113 8.86 30.16 4.05
CA ARG A 113 8.64 28.85 3.40
C ARG A 113 7.72 27.93 4.21
N TRP A 114 7.61 28.15 5.52
CA TRP A 114 6.98 27.23 6.47
C TRP A 114 5.68 27.75 7.09
N ASN A 115 5.33 29.03 6.87
CA ASN A 115 4.07 29.62 7.37
C ASN A 115 3.43 30.67 6.44
N SER A 116 3.99 30.88 5.25
CA SER A 116 3.47 31.80 4.22
C SER A 116 3.34 33.28 4.63
N SER A 117 3.93 33.69 5.77
CA SER A 117 3.95 35.10 6.16
C SER A 117 4.81 35.92 5.20
N VAL A 118 4.37 37.16 4.94
CA VAL A 118 4.90 38.00 3.86
C VAL A 118 5.73 39.13 4.42
N THR A 119 6.98 39.26 3.96
CA THR A 119 7.83 40.43 4.23
C THR A 119 7.96 41.29 2.98
N SER A 120 7.20 42.39 2.92
CA SER A 120 7.44 43.47 1.96
C SER A 120 8.69 44.28 2.34
N SER A 121 9.45 44.74 1.34
CA SER A 121 10.76 45.43 1.44
C SER A 121 11.99 44.55 1.72
N GLY A 122 11.94 43.22 1.49
CA GLY A 122 13.13 42.35 1.51
C GLY A 122 13.87 42.22 2.86
N LYS A 123 13.32 42.75 3.95
CA LYS A 123 13.90 42.72 5.30
C LYS A 123 13.52 41.43 6.01
N LEU A 124 14.40 40.44 5.90
CA LEU A 124 14.23 39.13 6.52
C LEU A 124 14.70 39.22 7.98
N THR A 125 13.92 38.66 8.90
CA THR A 125 14.30 38.51 10.31
C THR A 125 14.15 37.06 10.70
N PHE A 126 15.28 36.38 10.89
CA PHE A 126 15.32 34.99 11.33
C PHE A 126 15.16 34.93 12.85
N THR A 127 14.20 34.13 13.31
CA THR A 127 13.85 33.96 14.72
C THR A 127 14.34 32.64 15.30
N LYS A 128 14.79 31.72 14.44
CA LYS A 128 15.28 30.38 14.77
C LYS A 128 16.22 29.87 13.67
N GLN A 129 16.92 28.78 13.96
CA GLN A 129 17.75 28.04 13.00
C GLN A 129 16.90 27.41 11.88
N TYR A 130 17.45 27.39 10.66
CA TYR A 130 16.82 26.89 9.43
C TYR A 130 15.45 27.51 9.07
N GLN A 131 15.11 28.69 9.62
CA GLN A 131 14.02 29.50 9.08
C GLN A 131 14.43 30.00 7.69
N GLU A 132 13.55 29.89 6.71
CA GLU A 132 13.81 30.22 5.31
C GLU A 132 12.71 31.12 4.76
N PHE A 133 13.12 32.14 4.03
CA PHE A 133 12.24 33.00 3.25
C PHE A 133 12.57 32.85 1.76
N VAL A 134 11.55 32.85 0.90
CA VAL A 134 11.68 32.59 -0.54
C VAL A 134 11.12 33.75 -1.35
N TYR A 135 11.80 34.10 -2.45
CA TYR A 135 11.43 35.13 -3.41
C TYR A 135 11.18 34.53 -4.79
N ASP A 136 10.10 34.97 -5.44
CA ASP A 136 9.77 34.62 -6.82
C ASP A 136 10.47 35.57 -7.80
N LEU A 137 11.24 35.02 -8.75
CA LEU A 137 11.90 35.77 -9.82
C LEU A 137 10.92 36.32 -10.89
N GLY A 138 9.64 35.93 -10.84
CA GLY A 138 8.60 36.30 -11.80
C GLY A 138 8.67 35.55 -13.14
N ASN A 139 9.87 35.10 -13.54
CA ASN A 139 10.14 34.29 -14.72
C ASN A 139 10.83 32.98 -14.34
N THR A 140 10.60 31.94 -15.15
CA THR A 140 11.35 30.68 -15.07
C THR A 140 12.53 30.74 -16.04
N PHE A 141 13.72 30.41 -15.57
CA PHE A 141 14.94 30.39 -16.37
C PHE A 141 15.47 28.97 -16.49
N ASP A 142 15.84 28.54 -17.70
CA ASP A 142 16.65 27.33 -17.90
C ASP A 142 18.04 27.53 -17.26
N SER A 143 18.45 26.59 -16.40
CA SER A 143 19.70 26.66 -15.66
C SER A 143 20.94 26.68 -16.57
N ALA A 144 20.90 26.01 -17.72
CA ALA A 144 21.97 26.02 -18.71
C ALA A 144 22.15 27.40 -19.37
N ASN A 145 21.12 28.23 -19.36
CA ASN A 145 21.13 29.58 -19.91
C ASN A 145 21.46 30.67 -18.88
N VAL A 146 21.44 30.38 -17.58
CA VAL A 146 21.78 31.33 -16.50
C VAL A 146 23.29 31.40 -16.29
N LYS A 147 23.87 32.58 -16.55
CA LYS A 147 25.28 32.89 -16.31
C LYS A 147 25.57 33.28 -14.86
N GLY A 148 24.55 33.69 -14.13
CA GLY A 148 24.62 33.90 -12.68
C GLY A 148 23.39 34.59 -12.11
N VAL A 149 23.05 34.27 -10.87
CA VAL A 149 22.06 34.99 -10.06
C VAL A 149 22.82 35.77 -8.99
N THR A 150 22.65 37.08 -8.97
CA THR A 150 23.25 38.00 -8.00
C THR A 150 22.20 38.50 -7.01
N VAL A 151 22.32 38.09 -5.75
CA VAL A 151 21.53 38.60 -4.63
C VAL A 151 22.34 39.70 -3.94
N LYS A 152 21.84 40.94 -3.93
CA LYS A 152 22.50 42.09 -3.28
C LYS A 152 21.92 42.29 -1.89
N VAL A 153 22.77 42.54 -0.89
CA VAL A 153 22.37 42.56 0.51
C VAL A 153 22.98 43.72 1.29
N SER A 154 22.21 44.19 2.26
CA SER A 154 22.64 45.15 3.28
C SER A 154 22.23 44.68 4.66
N ASN A 155 22.83 45.26 5.71
CA ASN A 155 22.48 45.00 7.10
C ASN A 155 22.54 43.51 7.52
N GLN A 156 23.34 42.68 6.83
CA GLN A 156 23.52 41.27 7.16
C GLN A 156 24.19 41.12 8.54
N GLN A 157 23.46 40.55 9.50
CA GLN A 157 23.95 40.37 10.87
C GLN A 157 24.66 39.03 11.12
N ASN A 158 24.40 38.01 10.28
CA ASN A 158 24.99 36.67 10.43
C ASN A 158 24.95 35.89 9.08
N ASN A 159 25.65 34.76 9.03
CA ASN A 159 25.76 33.86 7.88
C ASN A 159 24.41 33.26 7.43
N VAL A 160 24.17 33.22 6.12
CA VAL A 160 22.98 32.59 5.51
C VAL A 160 23.36 31.53 4.47
N CYS A 161 22.40 30.68 4.11
CA CYS A 161 22.44 29.85 2.90
C CYS A 161 21.49 30.45 1.86
N ILE A 162 21.92 30.52 0.59
CA ILE A 162 21.07 30.97 -0.52
C ILE A 162 20.80 29.78 -1.45
N LYS A 163 19.53 29.54 -1.77
CA LYS A 163 19.05 28.33 -2.45
C LYS A 163 18.33 28.62 -3.76
N PHE A 164 18.40 27.70 -4.71
CA PHE A 164 17.68 27.74 -5.98
C PHE A 164 16.60 26.65 -6.03
N TYR A 165 15.43 27.00 -6.58
CA TYR A 165 14.27 26.13 -6.74
C TYR A 165 13.70 26.19 -8.16
N ASP A 166 13.08 25.10 -8.62
CA ASP A 166 12.24 25.11 -9.83
C ASP A 166 10.84 25.70 -9.56
N ALA A 167 9.98 25.69 -10.58
CA ALA A 167 8.61 26.22 -10.48
C ALA A 167 7.71 25.46 -9.48
N ASP A 168 8.05 24.20 -9.16
CA ASP A 168 7.32 23.35 -8.22
C ASP A 168 7.90 23.42 -6.79
N MET A 169 8.81 24.38 -6.53
CA MET A 169 9.50 24.59 -5.25
C MET A 169 10.39 23.40 -4.79
N ASN A 170 10.84 22.54 -5.72
CA ASN A 170 11.84 21.53 -5.44
C ASN A 170 13.23 22.17 -5.30
N GLU A 171 13.95 21.81 -4.23
CA GLU A 171 15.31 22.32 -4.00
C GLU A 171 16.29 21.73 -5.02
N LYS A 172 16.98 22.58 -5.78
CA LYS A 172 17.94 22.15 -6.81
C LYS A 172 19.40 22.38 -6.41
N GLN A 173 19.67 23.46 -5.69
CA GLN A 173 21.02 23.84 -5.27
C GLN A 173 20.99 24.67 -3.99
N ALA A 174 21.93 24.40 -3.08
CA ALA A 174 22.11 25.16 -1.85
C ALA A 174 23.54 25.73 -1.77
N ASN A 175 23.65 27.05 -1.66
CA ASN A 175 24.91 27.78 -1.62
C ASN A 175 25.16 28.24 -0.18
N TYR A 176 25.99 27.49 0.54
CA TYR A 176 26.30 27.71 1.96
C TYR A 176 27.46 28.71 2.15
N GLY A 177 27.47 29.39 3.30
CA GLY A 177 28.60 30.25 3.70
C GLY A 177 28.50 31.70 3.19
N CYS A 178 27.32 32.14 2.76
CA CYS A 178 27.06 33.51 2.34
C CYS A 178 27.09 34.45 3.56
N ASN A 179 28.28 34.95 3.91
CA ASN A 179 28.50 35.90 4.99
C ASN A 179 29.44 37.06 4.58
N GLY A 180 29.25 38.23 5.18
CA GLY A 180 30.18 39.38 5.12
C GLY A 180 30.32 40.13 3.78
N ASN A 181 29.58 39.76 2.73
CA ASN A 181 29.65 40.44 1.43
C ASN A 181 28.37 41.25 1.16
N SER A 182 28.48 42.34 0.37
CA SER A 182 27.34 43.16 -0.06
C SER A 182 26.56 42.58 -1.24
N GLN A 183 27.06 41.51 -1.86
CA GLN A 183 26.33 40.71 -2.84
C GLN A 183 26.91 39.29 -2.94
N TYR A 184 26.06 38.34 -3.33
CA TYR A 184 26.44 36.95 -3.63
C TYR A 184 26.01 36.63 -5.05
N THR A 185 26.96 36.26 -5.92
CA THR A 185 26.68 35.80 -7.28
C THR A 185 26.93 34.30 -7.36
N MET A 186 25.91 33.53 -7.75
CA MET A 186 25.96 32.07 -7.82
C MET A 186 25.49 31.61 -9.21
N VAL A 187 26.10 30.58 -9.76
CA VAL A 187 25.70 29.98 -11.04
C VAL A 187 24.98 28.66 -10.76
N PRO A 188 23.87 28.34 -11.44
CA PRO A 188 23.30 27.00 -11.40
C PRO A 188 24.30 25.94 -11.88
N THR A 189 24.40 24.83 -11.17
CA THR A 189 25.29 23.69 -11.51
C THR A 189 24.50 22.39 -11.65
N TYR A 190 23.26 22.49 -12.11
CA TYR A 190 22.31 21.40 -12.31
C TYR A 190 21.51 21.63 -13.60
N ASP A 191 20.97 20.57 -14.18
CA ASP A 191 20.10 20.65 -15.35
C ASP A 191 18.63 20.82 -14.92
N GLY A 192 17.88 21.73 -15.58
CA GLY A 192 16.50 22.04 -15.25
C GLY A 192 16.23 23.55 -15.24
N THR A 193 15.52 24.05 -14.22
CA THR A 193 15.13 25.46 -14.14
C THR A 193 15.37 26.12 -12.79
N VAL A 194 15.47 27.46 -12.81
CA VAL A 194 15.43 28.37 -11.66
C VAL A 194 14.16 29.21 -11.75
N ARG A 195 13.35 29.21 -10.69
CA ARG A 195 12.16 30.08 -10.53
C ARG A 195 12.17 30.86 -9.22
N TYR A 196 12.59 30.24 -8.11
CA TYR A 196 12.63 30.91 -6.79
C TYR A 196 14.02 30.92 -6.16
N ILE A 197 14.25 31.94 -5.34
CA ILE A 197 15.48 32.12 -4.54
C ILE A 197 15.13 32.05 -3.06
N GLY A 198 15.66 31.06 -2.35
CA GLY A 198 15.54 30.95 -0.89
C GLY A 198 16.71 31.58 -0.16
N VAL A 199 16.45 32.12 1.03
CA VAL A 199 17.46 32.61 1.97
C VAL A 199 17.16 32.05 3.36
N MET A 200 18.08 31.24 3.89
CA MET A 200 17.90 30.43 5.11
C MET A 200 18.93 30.79 6.19
N SER A 201 18.50 30.81 7.47
CA SER A 201 19.38 30.98 8.63
C SER A 201 20.28 29.77 8.89
N MET A 202 21.59 30.01 9.02
CA MET A 202 22.58 28.97 9.31
C MET A 202 22.72 28.65 10.81
N PRO A 203 23.25 27.47 11.19
CA PRO A 203 23.45 27.11 12.59
C PRO A 203 24.41 28.07 13.31
N SER A 204 23.93 28.74 14.35
CA SER A 204 24.72 29.70 15.14
C SER A 204 24.53 29.60 16.65
N GLY A 205 23.79 28.60 17.14
CA GLY A 205 23.32 28.55 18.54
C GLY A 205 22.16 29.51 18.80
N GLU A 206 21.29 29.15 19.75
CA GLU A 206 20.03 29.88 19.99
C GLU A 206 20.23 31.30 20.52
N GLU A 207 21.30 31.55 21.28
CA GLU A 207 21.65 32.85 21.86
C GLU A 207 21.89 33.96 20.81
N ASN A 208 22.10 33.60 19.55
CA ASN A 208 22.35 34.52 18.44
C ASN A 208 21.07 34.92 17.65
N TYR A 209 19.88 34.49 18.08
CA TYR A 209 18.60 34.88 17.46
C TYR A 209 17.81 35.89 18.32
N PRO A 210 16.99 36.77 17.70
CA PRO A 210 16.79 36.92 16.25
C PRO A 210 17.90 37.74 15.59
N TYR A 211 18.18 37.45 14.31
CA TYR A 211 19.07 38.26 13.47
C TYR A 211 18.46 38.51 12.09
N GLY A 212 18.86 39.61 11.44
CA GLY A 212 18.32 40.04 10.17
C GLY A 212 19.31 40.10 9.01
N ILE A 213 18.74 40.21 7.81
CA ILE A 213 19.40 40.59 6.56
C ILE A 213 18.40 41.38 5.71
N THR A 214 18.84 42.42 5.03
CA THR A 214 18.04 43.10 4.00
C THR A 214 18.52 42.61 2.64
N ILE A 215 17.60 42.08 1.83
CA ILE A 215 17.85 41.86 0.41
C ILE A 215 17.47 43.14 -0.32
N ASP A 216 18.45 43.80 -0.94
CA ASP A 216 18.26 45.08 -1.62
C ASP A 216 17.84 44.91 -3.09
N ASP A 217 18.27 43.81 -3.73
CA ASP A 217 18.06 43.54 -5.16
C ASP A 217 18.32 42.06 -5.48
N VAL A 218 17.70 41.53 -6.54
CA VAL A 218 17.96 40.18 -7.08
C VAL A 218 18.03 40.29 -8.61
N VAL A 219 19.19 39.94 -9.18
CA VAL A 219 19.47 40.08 -10.62
C VAL A 219 19.84 38.73 -11.22
N VAL A 220 19.19 38.34 -12.31
CA VAL A 220 19.55 37.15 -13.10
C VAL A 220 20.23 37.60 -14.40
N GLU A 221 21.46 37.14 -14.62
CA GLU A 221 22.15 37.26 -15.90
C GLU A 221 21.99 35.96 -16.69
N ALA A 222 21.40 36.03 -17.89
CA ALA A 222 21.19 34.88 -18.76
C ALA A 222 21.63 35.17 -20.20
N THR A 223 21.90 34.12 -20.97
CA THR A 223 21.90 34.22 -22.44
C THR A 223 20.47 34.51 -22.92
N SER A 224 20.32 35.26 -24.01
CA SER A 224 19.06 35.91 -24.35
C SER A 224 18.05 35.00 -25.03
N GLU A 225 17.47 34.08 -24.26
CA GLU A 225 16.08 33.65 -24.39
C GLU A 225 15.61 33.21 -22.98
N PRO A 226 14.69 33.96 -22.32
CA PRO A 226 13.90 33.33 -21.28
C PRO A 226 13.09 32.22 -21.95
N ALA A 227 12.91 31.07 -21.27
CA ALA A 227 12.16 29.97 -21.85
C ALA A 227 10.80 30.48 -22.33
N HIS A 228 10.48 30.21 -23.60
CA HIS A 228 9.23 30.63 -24.20
C HIS A 228 8.08 30.06 -23.36
N THR A 229 7.44 30.91 -22.55
CA THR A 229 6.13 30.60 -21.98
C THR A 229 5.15 30.69 -23.13
N ASN A 230 5.10 29.61 -23.90
CA ASN A 230 4.08 29.33 -24.91
C ASN A 230 2.75 29.05 -24.20
N GLU A 231 2.33 29.99 -23.35
CA GLU A 231 1.18 29.91 -22.46
C GLU A 231 0.54 31.29 -22.34
N LYS A 232 -0.75 31.35 -22.65
CA LYS A 232 -1.61 32.52 -22.51
C LYS A 232 -2.66 32.21 -21.47
N VAL A 233 -2.78 33.05 -20.43
CA VAL A 233 -3.83 32.91 -19.43
C VAL A 233 -4.98 33.87 -19.75
N LEU A 234 -6.17 33.34 -20.02
CA LEU A 234 -7.41 34.13 -20.04
C LEU A 234 -7.87 34.30 -18.58
N VAL A 235 -8.15 35.53 -18.14
CA VAL A 235 -8.53 35.82 -16.75
C VAL A 235 -9.87 36.57 -16.71
N PHE A 236 -10.80 36.04 -15.92
CA PHE A 236 -12.12 36.60 -15.67
C PHE A 236 -12.28 36.89 -14.17
N GLU A 237 -12.33 38.16 -13.79
CA GLU A 237 -12.46 38.64 -12.41
C GLU A 237 -13.11 40.04 -12.39
N GLY A 238 -14.02 40.29 -11.44
CA GLY A 238 -14.74 41.57 -11.36
C GLY A 238 -15.61 41.85 -12.60
N ASP A 239 -15.44 43.01 -13.25
CA ASP A 239 -16.35 43.52 -14.30
C ASP A 239 -16.44 42.62 -15.57
N ASN A 240 -15.46 41.73 -15.82
CA ASN A 240 -15.52 40.76 -16.93
C ASN A 240 -15.95 39.33 -16.51
N LEU A 241 -16.20 39.09 -15.21
CA LEU A 241 -16.74 37.83 -14.69
C LEU A 241 -18.26 37.76 -14.92
N VAL A 242 -18.65 37.59 -16.19
CA VAL A 242 -20.05 37.58 -16.63
C VAL A 242 -20.52 36.16 -16.90
N PHE A 243 -21.57 35.75 -16.20
CA PHE A 243 -22.23 34.45 -16.40
C PHE A 243 -23.67 34.64 -16.90
N GLU A 244 -24.14 33.75 -17.77
CA GLU A 244 -25.53 33.69 -18.24
C GLU A 244 -26.18 32.37 -17.82
N LYS A 245 -27.39 32.41 -17.24
CA LYS A 245 -28.09 31.20 -16.78
C LYS A 245 -28.67 30.44 -17.98
N ALA A 246 -28.30 29.17 -18.13
CA ALA A 246 -28.76 28.31 -19.21
C ALA A 246 -30.23 27.88 -19.02
N TRP A 247 -30.83 27.39 -20.12
CA TRP A 247 -32.11 26.65 -20.11
C TRP A 247 -33.32 27.38 -19.48
N GLN A 248 -33.48 28.68 -19.76
CA GLN A 248 -34.56 29.51 -19.18
C GLN A 248 -35.61 29.98 -20.21
N GLU A 249 -36.88 30.01 -19.81
CA GLU A 249 -37.95 30.71 -20.55
C GLU A 249 -38.07 32.17 -20.06
N GLY A 250 -37.59 33.15 -20.84
CA GLY A 250 -37.77 34.57 -20.53
C GLY A 250 -36.69 35.49 -21.08
N GLU A 251 -36.48 36.61 -20.39
CA GLU A 251 -35.31 37.47 -20.56
C GLU A 251 -34.06 36.79 -19.96
N PRO A 252 -32.86 36.89 -20.55
CA PRO A 252 -31.65 36.26 -20.03
C PRO A 252 -31.29 36.73 -18.61
N VAL A 253 -31.06 35.78 -17.70
CA VAL A 253 -30.50 36.08 -16.37
C VAL A 253 -28.98 36.13 -16.48
N VAL A 254 -28.45 37.37 -16.48
CA VAL A 254 -27.01 37.66 -16.54
C VAL A 254 -26.51 38.05 -15.14
N VAL A 255 -25.55 37.30 -14.62
CA VAL A 255 -24.87 37.52 -13.33
C VAL A 255 -23.52 38.20 -13.56
N LYS A 256 -23.17 39.17 -12.72
CA LYS A 256 -21.95 40.02 -12.85
C LYS A 256 -21.21 40.31 -11.54
N ASP A 257 -21.70 39.77 -10.43
CA ASP A 257 -21.09 39.85 -9.10
C ASP A 257 -20.52 38.50 -8.64
N GLY A 258 -20.45 37.53 -9.56
CA GLY A 258 -20.01 36.16 -9.32
C GLY A 258 -20.98 35.28 -8.53
N VAL A 259 -22.14 35.78 -8.10
CA VAL A 259 -23.07 35.07 -7.20
C VAL A 259 -24.04 34.18 -7.99
N LEU A 260 -23.58 32.96 -8.30
CA LEU A 260 -24.37 31.95 -9.00
C LEU A 260 -25.37 31.31 -8.03
N THR A 261 -26.66 31.36 -8.34
CA THR A 261 -27.73 30.79 -7.49
C THR A 261 -28.50 29.70 -8.23
N PHE A 262 -28.46 28.51 -7.67
CA PHE A 262 -29.05 27.28 -8.19
C PHE A 262 -30.34 26.98 -7.41
N GLU A 263 -31.45 26.86 -8.11
CA GLU A 263 -32.81 26.67 -7.56
C GLU A 263 -33.23 25.19 -7.55
N LYS A 264 -32.52 24.35 -8.31
CA LYS A 264 -32.75 22.93 -8.53
C LYS A 264 -31.51 22.25 -9.13
N GLU A 265 -31.52 20.93 -9.18
CA GLU A 265 -30.60 20.14 -10.00
C GLU A 265 -30.56 20.61 -11.46
N TRP A 266 -29.37 20.50 -12.06
CA TRP A 266 -29.08 20.86 -13.45
C TRP A 266 -29.30 22.34 -13.81
N ASP A 267 -29.47 23.22 -12.82
CA ASP A 267 -29.28 24.65 -13.05
C ASP A 267 -27.81 24.90 -13.38
N GLN A 268 -27.56 25.60 -14.49
CA GLN A 268 -26.22 25.83 -15.04
C GLN A 268 -26.04 27.31 -15.39
N PHE A 269 -24.82 27.81 -15.19
CA PHE A 269 -24.40 29.16 -15.57
C PHE A 269 -23.17 29.06 -16.49
N ASN A 270 -23.28 29.63 -17.69
CA ASN A 270 -22.23 29.64 -18.71
C ASN A 270 -21.44 30.94 -18.65
N LEU A 271 -20.12 30.89 -18.78
CA LEU A 271 -19.24 32.04 -19.02
C LEU A 271 -18.59 31.87 -20.39
N SER A 272 -18.74 32.84 -21.28
CA SER A 272 -18.07 32.82 -22.58
C SER A 272 -16.63 33.30 -22.45
N LEU A 273 -15.72 32.62 -23.16
CA LEU A 273 -14.31 33.00 -23.20
C LEU A 273 -14.03 34.25 -24.05
N GLY A 274 -15.00 34.69 -24.86
CA GLY A 274 -14.88 35.85 -25.76
C GLY A 274 -14.05 35.59 -27.03
N GLU A 275 -13.32 34.49 -27.07
CA GLU A 275 -12.58 33.94 -28.23
C GLU A 275 -12.71 32.41 -28.25
N LYS A 276 -12.46 31.80 -29.41
CA LYS A 276 -12.33 30.34 -29.52
C LYS A 276 -10.92 29.90 -29.14
N VAL A 277 -10.82 28.87 -28.31
CA VAL A 277 -9.57 28.27 -27.85
C VAL A 277 -9.56 26.80 -28.24
N PRO A 278 -8.62 26.31 -29.05
CA PRO A 278 -8.53 24.87 -29.36
C PRO A 278 -8.42 24.07 -28.05
N GLY A 279 -9.32 23.12 -27.83
CA GLY A 279 -9.45 22.45 -26.53
C GLY A 279 -8.18 21.68 -26.11
N GLU A 280 -7.48 21.09 -27.08
CA GLU A 280 -6.16 20.45 -26.95
C GLU A 280 -5.08 21.38 -26.35
N ASN A 281 -5.27 22.70 -26.46
CA ASN A 281 -4.37 23.69 -25.90
C ASN A 281 -4.72 24.06 -24.46
N ILE A 282 -5.85 23.63 -23.88
CA ILE A 282 -6.27 24.04 -22.53
C ILE A 282 -5.51 23.23 -21.48
N LYS A 283 -4.30 23.72 -21.15
CA LYS A 283 -3.42 23.18 -20.11
C LYS A 283 -4.04 23.17 -18.72
N ALA A 284 -4.91 24.13 -18.39
CA ALA A 284 -5.71 24.10 -17.16
C ALA A 284 -6.90 25.07 -17.22
N LEU A 285 -8.01 24.70 -16.59
CA LEU A 285 -9.07 25.60 -16.15
C LEU A 285 -9.00 25.71 -14.63
N LYS A 286 -8.87 26.93 -14.09
CA LYS A 286 -8.83 27.19 -12.64
C LYS A 286 -10.02 28.05 -12.23
N ILE A 287 -10.69 27.69 -11.13
CA ILE A 287 -11.86 28.40 -10.61
C ILE A 287 -11.67 28.68 -9.11
N THR A 288 -11.81 29.95 -8.72
CA THR A 288 -11.66 30.43 -7.35
C THR A 288 -12.98 30.96 -6.81
N PHE A 289 -13.37 30.50 -5.63
CA PHE A 289 -14.54 30.93 -4.86
C PHE A 289 -14.14 31.70 -3.59
N GLU A 290 -14.94 32.70 -3.21
CA GLU A 290 -14.71 33.53 -2.01
C GLU A 290 -14.66 32.69 -0.73
N GLU A 291 -15.49 31.67 -0.63
CA GLU A 291 -15.49 30.66 0.43
C GLU A 291 -15.56 29.26 -0.17
N ALA A 292 -15.10 28.26 0.58
CA ALA A 292 -15.10 26.87 0.11
C ALA A 292 -16.54 26.39 -0.07
N ASN A 293 -16.88 25.93 -1.28
CA ASN A 293 -18.27 25.63 -1.63
C ASN A 293 -18.79 24.40 -0.87
N SER A 294 -19.93 24.58 -0.18
CA SER A 294 -20.54 23.59 0.72
C SER A 294 -21.35 22.51 -0.01
N GLN A 295 -21.77 22.79 -1.25
CA GLN A 295 -22.44 21.86 -2.15
C GLN A 295 -21.58 21.62 -3.40
N SER A 296 -21.73 20.44 -4.01
CA SER A 296 -20.87 20.00 -5.11
C SER A 296 -21.28 20.65 -6.44
N VAL A 297 -20.32 21.02 -7.27
CA VAL A 297 -20.57 21.52 -8.62
C VAL A 297 -19.82 20.70 -9.68
N CYS A 298 -20.31 20.80 -10.91
CA CYS A 298 -19.63 20.34 -12.12
C CYS A 298 -19.04 21.57 -12.83
N PHE A 299 -17.85 21.41 -13.40
CA PHE A 299 -17.27 22.33 -14.38
C PHE A 299 -17.35 21.71 -15.77
N LYS A 300 -17.70 22.49 -16.78
CA LYS A 300 -17.85 22.01 -18.17
C LYS A 300 -17.17 22.91 -19.18
N THR A 301 -16.82 22.34 -20.34
CA THR A 301 -16.36 23.08 -21.52
C THR A 301 -17.33 22.88 -22.69
N TYR A 302 -17.55 23.92 -23.49
CA TYR A 302 -18.55 23.96 -24.57
C TYR A 302 -17.97 24.51 -25.89
N SER A 303 -18.49 24.02 -27.01
CA SER A 303 -18.27 24.53 -28.38
C SER A 303 -19.61 24.84 -29.05
N GLU A 304 -19.92 26.10 -29.33
CA GLU A 304 -21.17 26.56 -29.95
C GLU A 304 -22.48 26.04 -29.29
N GLY A 305 -22.39 25.57 -28.04
CA GLY A 305 -23.47 24.94 -27.27
C GLY A 305 -23.45 23.41 -27.19
N GLU A 306 -22.53 22.73 -27.89
CA GLU A 306 -22.20 21.31 -27.69
C GLU A 306 -21.27 21.12 -26.48
N GLU A 307 -21.50 20.07 -25.68
CA GLU A 307 -20.71 19.75 -24.50
C GLU A 307 -19.48 18.91 -24.84
N LEU A 308 -18.28 19.41 -24.54
CA LEU A 308 -17.04 18.71 -24.86
C LEU A 308 -16.59 17.82 -23.71
N THR A 309 -16.42 18.41 -22.52
CA THR A 309 -15.94 17.76 -21.30
C THR A 309 -16.75 18.20 -20.09
N ALA A 310 -16.81 17.34 -19.07
CA ALA A 310 -17.47 17.64 -17.80
C ALA A 310 -16.71 17.01 -16.63
N ASP A 311 -16.36 17.82 -15.64
CA ASP A 311 -15.57 17.43 -14.48
C ASP A 311 -16.38 17.63 -13.19
N TYR A 312 -16.59 16.55 -12.46
CA TYR A 312 -17.64 16.41 -11.44
C TYR A 312 -17.11 16.49 -10.00
N GLY A 313 -18.02 16.47 -9.01
CA GLY A 313 -17.67 16.24 -7.60
C GLY A 313 -16.98 17.41 -6.87
N LYS A 314 -16.96 18.63 -7.43
CA LYS A 314 -16.17 19.75 -6.87
C LYS A 314 -16.81 20.32 -5.62
N LYS A 315 -16.33 19.94 -4.45
CA LYS A 315 -16.84 20.34 -3.13
C LYS A 315 -15.72 20.57 -2.11
N GLY A 316 -15.88 21.55 -1.23
CA GLY A 316 -15.05 21.73 -0.03
C GLY A 316 -13.71 22.47 -0.19
N SER A 317 -13.31 22.85 -1.41
CA SER A 317 -12.14 23.73 -1.66
C SER A 317 -12.57 25.14 -2.08
N LYS A 318 -11.71 26.13 -1.84
CA LYS A 318 -11.85 27.49 -2.41
C LYS A 318 -11.39 27.56 -3.86
N GLU A 319 -10.33 26.84 -4.17
CA GLU A 319 -9.67 26.83 -5.47
C GLU A 319 -9.69 25.42 -6.04
N TYR A 320 -9.95 25.33 -7.34
CA TYR A 320 -9.85 24.10 -8.11
C TYR A 320 -9.03 24.36 -9.36
N ALA A 321 -8.20 23.38 -9.72
CA ALA A 321 -7.75 23.19 -11.09
C ALA A 321 -8.52 22.02 -11.69
N THR A 322 -8.69 22.05 -13.01
CA THR A 322 -9.11 20.91 -13.83
C THR A 322 -8.37 20.97 -15.16
N TYR A 323 -8.34 19.83 -15.86
CA TYR A 323 -7.45 19.55 -16.98
C TYR A 323 -8.25 19.02 -18.19
N PRO A 324 -9.02 19.87 -18.89
CA PRO A 324 -9.99 19.41 -19.88
C PRO A 324 -9.35 18.71 -21.09
N SER A 325 -9.85 17.52 -21.41
CA SER A 325 -9.50 16.73 -22.60
C SER A 325 -10.24 17.15 -23.88
N ALA A 326 -10.55 18.44 -24.02
CA ALA A 326 -11.46 18.93 -25.06
C ALA A 326 -10.88 18.77 -26.49
N THR A 327 -11.55 18.02 -27.36
CA THR A 327 -11.10 17.72 -28.74
C THR A 327 -11.64 18.67 -29.82
N LYS A 328 -12.39 19.72 -29.43
CA LYS A 328 -12.92 20.79 -30.29
C LYS A 328 -12.57 22.16 -29.69
N ASP A 329 -12.75 23.24 -30.46
CA ASP A 329 -12.61 24.62 -29.95
C ASP A 329 -13.57 24.88 -28.78
N VAL A 330 -13.07 25.32 -27.63
CA VAL A 330 -13.87 25.83 -26.52
C VAL A 330 -14.16 27.32 -26.72
N ASP A 331 -15.43 27.73 -26.61
CA ASP A 331 -15.87 29.14 -26.62
C ASP A 331 -16.63 29.57 -25.35
N ALA A 332 -17.02 28.60 -24.53
CA ALA A 332 -17.59 28.82 -23.21
C ALA A 332 -17.21 27.72 -22.22
N ILE A 333 -17.23 28.07 -20.95
CA ILE A 333 -17.23 27.14 -19.83
C ILE A 333 -18.57 27.23 -19.10
N ALA A 334 -18.88 26.27 -18.23
CA ALA A 334 -20.02 26.38 -17.33
C ALA A 334 -19.76 25.83 -15.93
N ILE A 335 -20.53 26.34 -14.97
CA ILE A 335 -20.65 25.78 -13.62
C ILE A 335 -22.10 25.32 -13.44
N MET A 336 -22.30 24.05 -13.13
CA MET A 336 -23.61 23.43 -12.93
C MET A 336 -23.73 22.79 -11.54
N ALA A 337 -24.93 22.84 -10.96
CA ALA A 337 -25.22 22.13 -9.71
C ALA A 337 -25.67 20.67 -9.95
N MET A 338 -25.16 19.78 -9.10
CA MET A 338 -25.34 18.32 -9.17
C MET A 338 -26.67 17.88 -8.53
N ASN A 339 -27.16 16.66 -8.77
CA ASN A 339 -28.41 16.23 -8.16
C ASN A 339 -28.34 16.07 -6.62
N GLU A 340 -29.52 15.89 -6.03
CA GLU A 340 -29.82 15.50 -4.63
C GLU A 340 -29.13 16.32 -3.53
N GLN A 341 -28.78 17.55 -3.87
CA GLN A 341 -28.34 18.59 -2.95
C GLN A 341 -29.52 19.33 -2.31
N THR A 342 -29.22 20.08 -1.24
CA THR A 342 -30.20 20.98 -0.62
C THR A 342 -30.31 22.28 -1.44
N TYR A 343 -31.43 22.42 -2.14
CA TYR A 343 -31.77 23.60 -2.95
C TYR A 343 -32.75 24.56 -2.23
N PRO A 344 -32.70 25.87 -2.52
CA PRO A 344 -31.71 26.56 -3.35
C PRO A 344 -30.38 26.76 -2.60
N PHE A 345 -29.28 26.92 -3.34
CA PHE A 345 -27.99 27.35 -2.79
C PHE A 345 -27.28 28.32 -3.74
N SER A 346 -26.31 29.05 -3.20
CA SER A 346 -25.47 29.98 -3.98
C SER A 346 -23.99 29.71 -3.74
N VAL A 347 -23.18 29.96 -4.77
CA VAL A 347 -21.71 30.07 -4.67
C VAL A 347 -21.29 31.44 -5.21
N LYS A 348 -20.20 32.00 -4.68
CA LYS A 348 -19.61 33.23 -5.24
C LYS A 348 -18.25 32.92 -5.86
N VAL A 349 -18.20 32.96 -7.19
CA VAL A 349 -16.95 32.92 -7.96
C VAL A 349 -16.27 34.28 -7.83
N GLU A 350 -14.98 34.31 -7.58
CA GLU A 350 -14.17 35.54 -7.58
C GLU A 350 -13.34 35.66 -8.86
N LYS A 351 -12.81 34.53 -9.34
CA LYS A 351 -11.90 34.46 -10.47
C LYS A 351 -12.06 33.15 -11.25
N VAL A 352 -11.90 33.23 -12.56
CA VAL A 352 -11.67 32.07 -13.44
C VAL A 352 -10.46 32.31 -14.32
N GLU A 353 -9.63 31.29 -14.50
CA GLU A 353 -8.43 31.34 -15.36
C GLU A 353 -8.41 30.16 -16.33
N VAL A 354 -8.16 30.43 -17.61
CA VAL A 354 -7.92 29.39 -18.63
C VAL A 354 -6.48 29.51 -19.12
N VAL A 355 -5.64 28.54 -18.79
CA VAL A 355 -4.25 28.44 -19.24
C VAL A 355 -4.24 27.73 -20.59
N VAL A 356 -3.76 28.43 -21.62
CA VAL A 356 -3.81 27.99 -23.02
C VAL A 356 -2.39 27.87 -23.57
N ASP A 357 -2.00 26.69 -24.04
CA ASP A 357 -0.74 26.44 -24.73
C ASP A 357 -0.73 27.13 -26.11
N THR A 358 0.13 28.14 -26.26
CA THR A 358 0.32 28.89 -27.51
C THR A 358 1.57 28.44 -28.27
N THR A 359 2.06 27.22 -28.06
CA THR A 359 3.17 26.68 -28.85
C THR A 359 2.71 26.61 -30.31
N PRO A 360 3.48 27.15 -31.28
CA PRO A 360 3.17 27.02 -32.69
C PRO A 360 2.88 25.56 -33.05
N ALA A 361 1.89 25.30 -33.90
CA ALA A 361 1.57 23.92 -34.31
C ALA A 361 2.76 23.22 -35.00
N GLU A 362 3.65 24.00 -35.62
CA GLU A 362 4.93 23.58 -36.22
C GLU A 362 5.97 23.10 -35.19
N GLU A 363 5.79 23.42 -33.90
CA GLU A 363 6.64 23.04 -32.76
C GLU A 363 6.00 21.95 -31.88
N LYS A 364 4.75 21.53 -32.14
CA LYS A 364 4.06 20.48 -31.39
C LYS A 364 4.30 19.08 -31.98
N PRO A 365 4.26 18.02 -31.16
CA PRO A 365 4.17 16.65 -31.68
C PRO A 365 2.94 16.47 -32.58
N GLU A 366 3.08 15.74 -33.69
CA GLU A 366 1.97 15.45 -34.60
C GLU A 366 0.99 14.47 -33.92
N ALA A 367 -0.17 14.96 -33.48
CA ALA A 367 -1.17 14.14 -32.80
C ALA A 367 -1.70 13.01 -33.72
N GLY A 368 -1.42 11.76 -33.37
CA GLY A 368 -1.98 10.59 -34.06
C GLY A 368 -1.25 9.29 -33.71
N VAL A 369 -1.97 8.18 -33.84
CA VAL A 369 -1.48 6.83 -33.51
C VAL A 369 -0.26 6.46 -34.34
N GLU A 370 0.82 6.05 -33.67
CA GLU A 370 2.03 5.53 -34.29
C GLU A 370 1.77 4.10 -34.79
N TYR A 371 1.51 3.91 -36.08
CA TYR A 371 1.21 2.57 -36.61
C TYR A 371 2.43 1.70 -36.88
N ASP A 372 3.60 2.30 -37.07
CA ASP A 372 4.87 1.66 -37.45
C ASP A 372 5.75 1.23 -36.26
N ILE A 373 5.44 1.66 -35.04
CA ILE A 373 5.97 1.04 -33.81
C ILE A 373 5.39 -0.38 -33.62
N VAL A 374 6.07 -1.20 -32.81
CA VAL A 374 5.68 -2.58 -32.55
C VAL A 374 4.29 -2.70 -31.88
N ASP A 375 3.56 -3.77 -32.21
CA ASP A 375 2.34 -4.15 -31.50
C ASP A 375 2.73 -4.70 -30.13
N LEU A 376 2.17 -4.16 -29.04
CA LEU A 376 2.57 -4.52 -27.67
C LEU A 376 2.19 -5.97 -27.32
N ARG A 377 1.25 -6.57 -28.04
CA ARG A 377 0.92 -8.00 -27.90
C ARG A 377 2.11 -8.88 -28.28
N ASP A 378 2.85 -8.53 -29.33
CA ASP A 378 3.91 -9.38 -29.89
C ASP A 378 5.07 -9.66 -28.89
N PRO A 379 5.69 -8.68 -28.20
CA PRO A 379 6.71 -8.95 -27.18
C PRO A 379 6.13 -9.51 -25.88
N VAL A 380 4.88 -9.16 -25.50
CA VAL A 380 4.24 -9.73 -24.30
C VAL A 380 3.91 -11.19 -24.52
N GLU A 381 3.39 -11.59 -25.67
CA GLU A 381 3.18 -13.00 -26.04
C GLU A 381 4.50 -13.79 -26.02
N ALA A 382 5.58 -13.21 -26.57
CA ALA A 382 6.90 -13.85 -26.59
C ALA A 382 7.49 -14.08 -25.18
N LEU A 383 7.13 -13.26 -24.18
CA LEU A 383 7.62 -13.35 -22.80
C LEU A 383 6.65 -14.03 -21.82
N MET A 384 5.34 -13.97 -22.08
CA MET A 384 4.28 -14.44 -21.17
C MET A 384 3.44 -15.60 -21.73
N GLY A 385 3.36 -15.76 -23.05
CA GLY A 385 2.50 -16.73 -23.74
C GLY A 385 1.15 -16.17 -24.18
N GLU A 386 0.55 -16.81 -25.20
CA GLU A 386 -0.66 -16.38 -25.94
C GLU A 386 -1.91 -16.14 -25.06
N ASP A 387 -2.03 -16.86 -23.94
CA ASP A 387 -3.16 -16.71 -23.00
C ASP A 387 -3.05 -15.51 -22.03
N PHE A 388 -1.90 -14.85 -21.94
CA PHE A 388 -1.71 -13.73 -21.00
C PHE A 388 -2.40 -12.46 -21.50
N ILE A 389 -3.20 -11.84 -20.63
CA ILE A 389 -3.91 -10.60 -20.98
C ILE A 389 -3.01 -9.38 -20.75
N ILE A 390 -2.67 -8.68 -21.83
CA ILE A 390 -2.22 -7.29 -21.79
C ILE A 390 -3.43 -6.41 -22.14
N GLY A 391 -3.99 -5.77 -21.11
CA GLY A 391 -5.28 -5.09 -21.19
C GLY A 391 -5.21 -3.57 -21.05
N THR A 392 -6.26 -2.89 -21.49
CA THR A 392 -6.52 -1.48 -21.17
C THR A 392 -7.94 -1.28 -20.67
N ALA A 393 -8.18 -0.25 -19.86
CA ALA A 393 -9.52 0.28 -19.65
C ALA A 393 -9.92 1.21 -20.81
N VAL A 394 -11.21 1.27 -21.09
CA VAL A 394 -11.83 2.21 -22.04
C VAL A 394 -13.13 2.71 -21.40
N SER A 395 -13.33 4.03 -21.37
CA SER A 395 -14.47 4.68 -20.73
C SER A 395 -15.13 5.70 -21.66
N TYR A 396 -16.06 6.50 -21.12
CA TYR A 396 -16.89 7.44 -21.86
C TYR A 396 -16.11 8.34 -22.84
N ASP A 397 -14.95 8.85 -22.43
CA ASP A 397 -14.15 9.78 -23.22
C ASP A 397 -13.30 9.08 -24.28
N GLU A 398 -12.66 7.94 -23.96
CA GLU A 398 -11.96 7.14 -24.98
C GLU A 398 -12.93 6.60 -26.05
N PHE A 399 -14.19 6.32 -25.71
CA PHE A 399 -15.21 5.97 -26.71
C PHE A 399 -15.64 7.12 -27.64
N ARG A 400 -15.26 8.37 -27.33
CA ARG A 400 -15.42 9.53 -28.24
C ARG A 400 -14.21 9.71 -29.15
N ASP A 401 -13.08 9.08 -28.83
CA ASP A 401 -11.81 9.29 -29.49
C ASP A 401 -11.41 8.09 -30.37
N PRO A 402 -11.46 8.23 -31.72
CA PRO A 402 -11.10 7.13 -32.61
C PRO A 402 -9.62 6.76 -32.52
N ASN A 403 -8.74 7.62 -32.00
CA ASN A 403 -7.33 7.31 -31.80
C ASN A 403 -7.10 6.45 -30.55
N ASP A 404 -7.84 6.69 -29.45
CA ASP A 404 -7.75 5.83 -28.25
C ASP A 404 -8.29 4.42 -28.55
N LEU A 405 -9.38 4.32 -29.32
CA LEU A 405 -9.89 3.02 -29.80
C LEU A 405 -8.93 2.34 -30.78
N ALA A 406 -8.20 3.10 -31.60
CA ALA A 406 -7.15 2.58 -32.46
C ALA A 406 -5.90 2.12 -31.67
N LEU A 407 -5.46 2.85 -30.64
CA LEU A 407 -4.43 2.39 -29.71
C LEU A 407 -4.85 1.10 -28.98
N THR A 408 -6.08 1.08 -28.46
CA THR A 408 -6.71 -0.09 -27.81
C THR A 408 -6.61 -1.33 -28.70
N THR A 409 -7.06 -1.21 -29.95
CA THR A 409 -7.10 -2.32 -30.91
C THR A 409 -5.73 -2.65 -31.55
N LYS A 410 -4.79 -1.70 -31.57
CA LYS A 410 -3.39 -1.92 -32.02
C LYS A 410 -2.52 -2.61 -30.97
N HIS A 411 -2.69 -2.35 -29.67
CA HIS A 411 -1.70 -2.75 -28.66
C HIS A 411 -2.18 -3.75 -27.60
N PHE A 412 -3.49 -3.96 -27.42
CA PHE A 412 -4.02 -4.76 -26.32
C PHE A 412 -4.79 -5.99 -26.80
N ASN A 413 -4.89 -7.02 -25.97
CA ASN A 413 -5.74 -8.21 -26.20
C ASN A 413 -6.90 -8.33 -25.17
N GLY A 414 -6.91 -7.47 -24.14
CA GLY A 414 -8.00 -7.35 -23.17
C GLY A 414 -8.55 -5.93 -23.06
N VAL A 415 -9.85 -5.80 -22.79
CA VAL A 415 -10.47 -4.52 -22.42
C VAL A 415 -11.37 -4.67 -21.19
N THR A 416 -11.27 -3.72 -20.26
CA THR A 416 -12.28 -3.48 -19.22
C THR A 416 -13.08 -2.23 -19.58
N LEU A 417 -14.42 -2.27 -19.46
CA LEU A 417 -15.25 -1.08 -19.62
C LEU A 417 -15.28 -0.31 -18.30
N GLY A 418 -14.73 0.90 -18.27
CA GLY A 418 -14.42 1.63 -17.05
C GLY A 418 -15.65 2.02 -16.21
N ASN A 419 -16.81 2.19 -16.85
CA ASN A 419 -18.07 2.46 -16.15
C ASN A 419 -19.29 1.70 -16.71
N GLU A 420 -19.24 1.28 -17.97
CA GLU A 420 -20.43 0.94 -18.74
C GLU A 420 -21.03 -0.43 -18.40
N LEU A 421 -20.35 -1.23 -17.58
CA LEU A 421 -20.82 -2.51 -17.02
C LEU A 421 -21.06 -2.46 -15.49
N LYS A 422 -20.98 -1.27 -14.87
CA LYS A 422 -21.30 -1.07 -13.45
C LYS A 422 -22.83 -1.07 -13.21
N PRO A 423 -23.31 -1.27 -11.97
CA PRO A 423 -24.74 -1.42 -11.71
C PRO A 423 -25.58 -0.18 -12.06
N ASP A 424 -25.06 1.04 -11.86
CA ASP A 424 -25.66 2.32 -12.28
C ASP A 424 -25.87 2.44 -13.81
N ALA A 425 -25.01 1.83 -14.62
CA ALA A 425 -25.16 1.77 -16.07
C ALA A 425 -26.45 1.03 -16.48
N MET A 426 -26.93 0.07 -15.68
CA MET A 426 -28.06 -0.82 -16.01
C MET A 426 -29.33 -0.63 -15.14
N LEU A 427 -29.19 -0.18 -13.88
CA LEU A 427 -30.29 0.04 -12.94
C LEU A 427 -30.79 1.48 -13.00
N LYS A 428 -31.69 1.79 -13.94
CA LYS A 428 -32.19 3.18 -14.12
C LYS A 428 -33.35 3.54 -13.18
N LYS A 429 -33.24 4.70 -12.52
CA LYS A 429 -34.22 5.28 -11.59
C LYS A 429 -35.54 5.53 -12.34
N GLY A 430 -36.64 4.91 -11.89
CA GLY A 430 -37.95 4.98 -12.57
C GLY A 430 -38.17 3.97 -13.71
N ALA A 431 -37.33 2.96 -13.87
CA ALA A 431 -37.55 1.85 -14.82
C ALA A 431 -38.87 1.10 -14.57
N GLU A 432 -39.38 0.42 -15.61
CA GLU A 432 -40.58 -0.42 -15.53
C GLU A 432 -40.35 -1.58 -14.55
N ILE A 433 -41.15 -1.65 -13.48
CA ILE A 433 -41.13 -2.79 -12.54
C ILE A 433 -41.91 -3.95 -13.17
N VAL A 434 -41.22 -5.08 -13.38
CA VAL A 434 -41.75 -6.30 -13.97
C VAL A 434 -41.71 -7.47 -12.97
N ASP A 435 -42.70 -8.36 -13.04
CA ASP A 435 -42.73 -9.57 -12.21
C ASP A 435 -41.78 -10.64 -12.80
N MET A 436 -40.66 -10.90 -12.13
CA MET A 436 -39.65 -11.87 -12.55
C MET A 436 -39.82 -13.18 -11.77
N GLU A 437 -39.92 -14.33 -12.46
CA GLU A 437 -39.98 -15.63 -11.76
C GLU A 437 -38.61 -15.98 -11.16
N LEU A 438 -38.58 -16.33 -9.88
CA LEU A 438 -37.41 -16.86 -9.18
C LEU A 438 -37.82 -18.02 -8.27
N ASN A 439 -37.31 -19.22 -8.57
CA ASN A 439 -37.56 -20.45 -7.80
C ASN A 439 -39.07 -20.77 -7.58
N GLY A 440 -39.95 -20.33 -8.50
CA GLY A 440 -41.41 -20.50 -8.42
C GLY A 440 -42.18 -19.39 -7.69
N GLU A 441 -41.50 -18.32 -7.27
CA GLU A 441 -42.09 -17.08 -6.75
C GLU A 441 -41.99 -15.96 -7.81
N MET A 442 -42.99 -15.10 -7.92
CA MET A 442 -42.89 -13.88 -8.74
C MET A 442 -42.35 -12.73 -7.88
N VAL A 443 -41.25 -12.12 -8.31
CA VAL A 443 -40.55 -11.05 -7.59
C VAL A 443 -40.58 -9.77 -8.45
N PRO A 444 -41.20 -8.68 -7.97
CA PRO A 444 -41.18 -7.40 -8.68
C PRO A 444 -39.76 -6.82 -8.75
N PHE A 445 -39.28 -6.53 -9.96
CA PHE A 445 -37.89 -6.13 -10.22
C PHE A 445 -37.82 -5.04 -11.31
N PRO A 446 -36.95 -4.02 -11.20
CA PRO A 446 -36.77 -3.02 -12.26
C PRO A 446 -36.16 -3.67 -13.50
N LYS A 447 -36.82 -3.52 -14.64
CA LYS A 447 -36.29 -3.96 -15.91
C LYS A 447 -34.95 -3.26 -16.19
N LEU A 448 -33.88 -4.04 -16.37
CA LEU A 448 -32.55 -3.51 -16.69
C LEU A 448 -32.52 -2.86 -18.07
N ASP A 449 -31.70 -1.82 -18.19
CA ASP A 449 -31.34 -1.21 -19.46
C ASP A 449 -29.93 -1.64 -19.86
N PHE A 450 -29.76 -2.25 -21.02
CA PHE A 450 -28.46 -2.68 -21.52
C PHE A 450 -27.92 -1.76 -22.63
N SER A 451 -28.63 -0.69 -23.01
CA SER A 451 -28.26 0.15 -24.17
C SER A 451 -26.87 0.78 -24.07
N THR A 452 -26.46 1.24 -22.88
CA THR A 452 -25.10 1.76 -22.64
C THR A 452 -24.01 0.71 -22.86
N PRO A 453 -23.98 -0.45 -22.15
CA PRO A 453 -22.99 -1.49 -22.41
C PRO A 453 -23.07 -2.08 -23.83
N GLU A 454 -24.27 -2.30 -24.39
CA GLU A 454 -24.39 -2.83 -25.76
C GLU A 454 -23.78 -1.88 -26.79
N GLY A 455 -24.01 -0.57 -26.65
CA GLY A 455 -23.43 0.48 -27.50
C GLY A 455 -21.92 0.66 -27.35
N ARG A 456 -21.25 -0.09 -26.45
CA ARG A 456 -19.79 -0.17 -26.33
C ARG A 456 -19.25 -1.54 -26.76
N LEU A 457 -19.91 -2.62 -26.33
CA LEU A 457 -19.52 -3.99 -26.66
C LEU A 457 -19.70 -4.30 -28.15
N ASP A 458 -20.65 -3.66 -28.84
CA ASP A 458 -20.84 -3.86 -30.28
C ASP A 458 -19.62 -3.42 -31.11
N TYR A 459 -18.87 -2.39 -30.68
CA TYR A 459 -17.60 -2.00 -31.32
C TYR A 459 -16.57 -3.14 -31.27
N PHE A 460 -16.36 -3.75 -30.11
CA PHE A 460 -15.42 -4.86 -29.96
C PHE A 460 -15.94 -6.16 -30.56
N LEU A 461 -17.26 -6.37 -30.62
CA LEU A 461 -17.87 -7.50 -31.32
C LEU A 461 -17.60 -7.40 -32.83
N ASP A 462 -17.84 -6.25 -33.45
CA ASP A 462 -17.58 -6.03 -34.87
C ASP A 462 -16.07 -6.08 -35.18
N TRP A 463 -15.22 -5.47 -34.35
CA TRP A 463 -13.76 -5.62 -34.45
C TRP A 463 -13.33 -7.10 -34.43
N ASN A 464 -13.87 -7.90 -33.50
CA ASN A 464 -13.56 -9.32 -33.35
C ASN A 464 -14.10 -10.21 -34.48
N ASN A 465 -15.10 -9.73 -35.22
CA ASN A 465 -15.62 -10.37 -36.43
C ASN A 465 -14.74 -10.07 -37.66
N GLU A 466 -14.16 -8.86 -37.72
CA GLU A 466 -13.21 -8.46 -38.78
C GLU A 466 -11.79 -9.01 -38.56
N HIS A 467 -11.35 -9.10 -37.30
CA HIS A 467 -10.00 -9.49 -36.87
C HIS A 467 -10.05 -10.76 -35.98
N PRO A 468 -10.48 -11.93 -36.51
CA PRO A 468 -10.70 -13.14 -35.71
C PRO A 468 -9.41 -13.76 -35.16
N ASP A 469 -8.25 -13.30 -35.62
CA ASP A 469 -6.89 -13.63 -35.17
C ASP A 469 -6.29 -12.61 -34.19
N LYS A 470 -6.83 -11.39 -34.08
CA LYS A 470 -6.43 -10.35 -33.10
C LYS A 470 -7.63 -9.86 -32.28
N LYS A 471 -8.29 -10.81 -31.61
CA LYS A 471 -9.49 -10.57 -30.81
C LYS A 471 -9.21 -9.87 -29.48
N ILE A 472 -10.06 -8.91 -29.16
CA ILE A 472 -10.15 -8.27 -27.84
C ILE A 472 -11.09 -9.09 -26.95
N ARG A 473 -10.60 -9.52 -25.80
CA ARG A 473 -11.36 -10.23 -24.75
C ARG A 473 -11.82 -9.24 -23.69
N ILE A 474 -13.00 -9.43 -23.09
CA ILE A 474 -13.61 -8.46 -22.17
C ILE A 474 -13.52 -8.91 -20.70
N ARG A 475 -13.17 -7.99 -19.80
CA ARG A 475 -13.42 -8.10 -18.36
C ARG A 475 -14.81 -7.53 -18.04
N GLY A 476 -15.64 -8.31 -17.37
CA GLY A 476 -16.87 -7.81 -16.78
C GLY A 476 -16.58 -7.09 -15.45
N HIS A 477 -16.93 -5.82 -15.34
CA HIS A 477 -16.67 -4.99 -14.17
C HIS A 477 -17.89 -4.06 -13.97
N VAL A 478 -18.76 -4.25 -12.97
CA VAL A 478 -18.70 -5.13 -11.78
C VAL A 478 -20.12 -5.54 -11.38
N LEU A 479 -20.33 -6.74 -10.81
CA LEU A 479 -21.66 -7.14 -10.33
C LEU A 479 -22.05 -6.48 -9.00
N VAL A 480 -21.15 -6.46 -8.02
CA VAL A 480 -21.41 -5.94 -6.67
C VAL A 480 -20.30 -4.99 -6.24
N TRP A 481 -20.66 -3.72 -6.02
CA TRP A 481 -19.74 -2.71 -5.50
C TRP A 481 -20.47 -1.79 -4.53
N HIS A 482 -19.73 -1.12 -3.65
CA HIS A 482 -20.28 -0.20 -2.66
C HIS A 482 -20.48 1.23 -3.21
N SER A 483 -19.80 1.55 -4.31
CA SER A 483 -20.00 2.74 -5.14
C SER A 483 -20.80 2.39 -6.41
N GLN A 484 -21.28 3.40 -7.14
CA GLN A 484 -21.96 3.27 -8.46
C GLN A 484 -23.05 2.18 -8.50
N THR A 485 -23.80 2.05 -7.40
CA THR A 485 -24.95 1.15 -7.27
C THR A 485 -26.12 1.97 -6.72
N PRO A 486 -27.12 2.34 -7.54
CA PRO A 486 -28.14 3.33 -7.16
C PRO A 486 -28.92 2.96 -5.89
N ASP A 487 -29.02 3.88 -4.92
CA ASP A 487 -29.51 3.56 -3.57
C ASP A 487 -30.95 3.01 -3.59
N PHE A 488 -31.77 3.44 -4.56
CA PHE A 488 -33.15 2.94 -4.76
C PHE A 488 -33.24 1.41 -4.89
N PHE A 489 -32.19 0.73 -5.36
CA PHE A 489 -32.13 -0.72 -5.50
C PHE A 489 -32.22 -1.46 -4.15
N PHE A 490 -31.92 -0.77 -3.04
CA PHE A 490 -31.93 -1.30 -1.68
C PHE A 490 -33.20 -0.99 -0.89
N HIS A 491 -34.12 -0.16 -1.40
CA HIS A 491 -35.32 0.30 -0.67
C HIS A 491 -36.60 -0.46 -1.01
N GLU A 492 -37.57 -0.47 -0.09
CA GLU A 492 -38.92 -1.00 -0.33
C GLU A 492 -39.56 -0.30 -1.55
N ASP A 493 -40.29 -1.06 -2.38
CA ASP A 493 -40.89 -0.63 -3.65
C ASP A 493 -39.98 0.13 -4.65
N TYR A 494 -38.65 0.09 -4.47
CA TYR A 494 -37.68 0.86 -5.27
C TYR A 494 -37.78 2.39 -5.08
N ASP A 495 -38.10 2.82 -3.86
CA ASP A 495 -38.41 4.20 -3.48
C ASP A 495 -37.57 4.63 -2.27
N THR A 496 -36.59 5.53 -2.47
CA THR A 496 -35.63 5.97 -1.43
C THR A 496 -36.28 6.71 -0.25
N SER A 497 -37.57 7.06 -0.33
CA SER A 497 -38.32 7.63 0.81
C SER A 497 -38.83 6.58 1.81
N LYS A 498 -38.69 5.29 1.50
CA LYS A 498 -39.10 4.14 2.34
C LYS A 498 -37.92 3.52 3.07
N PRO A 499 -38.10 2.53 3.96
CA PRO A 499 -36.99 1.79 4.57
C PRO A 499 -36.15 0.99 3.55
N TYR A 500 -34.92 0.65 3.95
CA TYR A 500 -34.15 -0.43 3.34
C TYR A 500 -34.89 -1.77 3.45
N VAL A 501 -34.78 -2.63 2.44
CA VAL A 501 -35.39 -3.98 2.44
C VAL A 501 -34.65 -4.94 3.37
N THR A 502 -35.26 -6.09 3.66
CA THR A 502 -34.60 -7.16 4.44
C THR A 502 -33.60 -7.96 3.58
N PRO A 503 -32.61 -8.65 4.19
CA PRO A 503 -31.66 -9.51 3.48
C PRO A 503 -32.34 -10.57 2.59
N GLU A 504 -33.48 -11.12 2.98
CA GLU A 504 -34.21 -12.12 2.19
C GLU A 504 -34.83 -11.55 0.91
N VAL A 505 -35.22 -10.26 0.93
CA VAL A 505 -35.67 -9.54 -0.28
C VAL A 505 -34.45 -9.15 -1.12
N MET A 506 -33.38 -8.70 -0.49
CA MET A 506 -32.17 -8.28 -1.19
C MET A 506 -31.44 -9.45 -1.86
N ASN A 507 -31.46 -10.63 -1.26
CA ASN A 507 -30.95 -11.86 -1.87
C ASN A 507 -31.69 -12.21 -3.17
N LYS A 508 -33.03 -12.03 -3.21
CA LYS A 508 -33.82 -12.22 -4.43
C LYS A 508 -33.47 -11.19 -5.50
N ARG A 509 -33.33 -9.91 -5.12
CA ARG A 509 -32.91 -8.83 -6.03
C ARG A 509 -31.51 -9.08 -6.60
N LEU A 510 -30.56 -9.49 -5.76
CA LEU A 510 -29.19 -9.82 -6.14
C LEU A 510 -29.14 -11.06 -7.06
N GLU A 511 -29.89 -12.13 -6.75
CA GLU A 511 -29.97 -13.33 -7.59
C GLU A 511 -30.56 -13.01 -8.97
N ILE A 512 -31.61 -12.17 -9.05
CA ILE A 512 -32.19 -11.74 -10.32
C ILE A 512 -31.23 -10.85 -11.09
N TYR A 513 -30.64 -9.82 -10.47
CA TYR A 513 -29.67 -8.93 -11.12
C TYR A 513 -28.52 -9.71 -11.77
N ILE A 514 -27.84 -10.57 -10.99
CA ILE A 514 -26.72 -11.37 -11.49
C ILE A 514 -27.18 -12.34 -12.58
N ARG A 515 -28.38 -12.92 -12.46
CA ARG A 515 -28.96 -13.80 -13.48
C ARG A 515 -29.19 -13.07 -14.81
N GLU A 516 -29.86 -11.92 -14.80
CA GLU A 516 -30.18 -11.20 -16.04
C GLU A 516 -28.89 -10.71 -16.73
N VAL A 517 -27.94 -10.15 -15.97
CA VAL A 517 -26.63 -9.70 -16.49
C VAL A 517 -25.84 -10.89 -17.07
N ALA A 518 -25.72 -12.00 -16.33
CA ALA A 518 -25.03 -13.19 -16.82
C ALA A 518 -25.69 -13.79 -18.09
N GLN A 519 -27.03 -13.85 -18.13
CA GLN A 519 -27.75 -14.36 -19.30
C GLN A 519 -27.62 -13.44 -20.52
N HIS A 520 -27.67 -12.11 -20.33
CA HIS A 520 -27.59 -11.14 -21.42
C HIS A 520 -26.19 -11.09 -22.05
N PHE A 521 -25.11 -11.16 -21.26
CA PHE A 521 -23.74 -11.02 -21.75
C PHE A 521 -22.97 -12.33 -21.97
N THR A 522 -23.29 -13.40 -21.23
CA THR A 522 -22.50 -14.65 -21.23
C THR A 522 -23.30 -15.93 -21.52
N GLY A 523 -24.63 -15.86 -21.53
CA GLY A 523 -25.48 -17.03 -21.79
C GLY A 523 -25.40 -17.55 -23.23
N GLU A 524 -25.76 -18.83 -23.44
CA GLU A 524 -25.71 -19.56 -24.73
C GLU A 524 -26.43 -18.84 -25.90
N GLY A 525 -27.39 -17.97 -25.61
CA GLY A 525 -28.13 -17.17 -26.58
C GLY A 525 -27.63 -15.73 -26.80
N SER A 526 -26.57 -15.30 -26.12
CA SER A 526 -26.04 -13.93 -26.22
C SER A 526 -25.23 -13.70 -27.50
N LYS A 527 -25.32 -12.49 -28.08
CA LYS A 527 -24.41 -12.04 -29.15
C LYS A 527 -22.97 -11.83 -28.67
N TYR A 528 -22.74 -11.73 -27.36
CA TYR A 528 -21.43 -11.52 -26.73
C TYR A 528 -20.83 -12.80 -26.12
N ALA A 529 -21.49 -13.95 -26.29
CA ALA A 529 -21.02 -15.23 -25.76
C ALA A 529 -19.60 -15.56 -26.25
N GLY A 530 -18.67 -15.77 -25.32
CA GLY A 530 -17.26 -16.03 -25.60
C GLY A 530 -16.38 -14.78 -25.85
N MET A 531 -16.91 -13.55 -25.73
CA MET A 531 -16.07 -12.34 -25.65
C MET A 531 -15.50 -12.13 -24.25
N PHE A 532 -16.29 -12.40 -23.22
CA PHE A 532 -15.86 -12.26 -21.83
C PHE A 532 -14.89 -13.39 -21.43
N TYR A 533 -13.89 -13.06 -20.60
CA TYR A 533 -12.96 -14.05 -20.03
C TYR A 533 -13.03 -14.16 -18.51
N GLY A 534 -13.51 -13.11 -17.84
CA GLY A 534 -13.71 -13.09 -16.40
C GLY A 534 -14.62 -11.95 -15.98
N TRP A 535 -15.12 -12.02 -14.74
CA TRP A 535 -15.98 -10.99 -14.17
C TRP A 535 -15.59 -10.70 -12.72
N ASP A 536 -15.44 -9.42 -12.37
CA ASP A 536 -15.31 -8.94 -11.00
C ASP A 536 -16.68 -9.03 -10.32
N VAL A 537 -16.88 -10.11 -9.57
CA VAL A 537 -18.18 -10.42 -8.95
C VAL A 537 -18.44 -9.50 -7.76
N VAL A 538 -17.40 -9.20 -6.98
CA VAL A 538 -17.45 -8.24 -5.87
C VAL A 538 -16.18 -7.40 -5.90
N ASN A 539 -16.34 -6.08 -5.81
CA ASN A 539 -15.25 -5.11 -5.78
C ASN A 539 -15.17 -4.38 -4.42
N GLU A 540 -13.96 -4.16 -3.93
CA GLU A 540 -13.63 -3.26 -2.80
C GLU A 540 -14.40 -3.49 -1.49
N ALA A 541 -14.72 -4.74 -1.18
CA ALA A 541 -15.46 -5.12 0.01
C ALA A 541 -14.61 -5.20 1.30
N VAL A 542 -13.30 -4.92 1.25
CA VAL A 542 -12.41 -4.81 2.42
C VAL A 542 -12.10 -3.34 2.73
N SER A 543 -12.13 -3.01 4.03
CA SER A 543 -11.80 -1.71 4.59
C SER A 543 -10.30 -1.43 4.55
N ASP A 544 -9.93 -0.22 4.11
CA ASP A 544 -8.55 0.28 4.22
C ASP A 544 -8.12 0.50 5.67
N GLY A 545 -9.08 0.91 6.53
CA GLY A 545 -8.82 1.25 7.93
C GLY A 545 -8.75 0.04 8.86
N THR A 546 -9.66 -0.93 8.70
CA THR A 546 -9.80 -2.05 9.66
C THR A 546 -9.30 -3.41 9.17
N GLY A 547 -8.82 -3.52 7.92
CA GLY A 547 -8.35 -4.80 7.35
C GLY A 547 -9.42 -5.90 7.34
N THR A 548 -10.70 -5.53 7.41
CA THR A 548 -11.87 -6.43 7.53
C THR A 548 -12.99 -5.92 6.63
N TYR A 549 -14.19 -6.53 6.65
CA TYR A 549 -15.27 -6.17 5.72
C TYR A 549 -15.73 -4.70 5.85
N ARG A 550 -15.86 -4.02 4.71
CA ARG A 550 -16.34 -2.63 4.60
C ARG A 550 -17.76 -2.50 5.14
N ASN A 551 -17.95 -1.58 6.09
CA ASN A 551 -19.19 -1.47 6.86
C ASN A 551 -20.04 -0.23 6.50
N ALA A 552 -21.17 -0.04 7.19
CA ALA A 552 -22.11 1.05 6.92
C ALA A 552 -21.54 2.46 7.14
N ASN A 553 -20.54 2.62 8.01
CA ASN A 553 -19.82 3.88 8.23
C ASN A 553 -18.89 4.23 7.05
N GLU A 554 -18.58 3.25 6.21
CA GLU A 554 -17.74 3.36 5.00
C GLU A 554 -18.61 3.33 3.74
N ASN A 555 -19.84 3.85 3.86
CA ASN A 555 -20.85 4.01 2.80
C ASN A 555 -21.33 2.74 2.08
N SER A 556 -21.02 1.54 2.58
CA SER A 556 -21.58 0.29 2.02
C SER A 556 -23.07 0.15 2.31
N THR A 557 -23.95 0.51 1.35
CA THR A 557 -25.39 0.23 1.46
C THR A 557 -25.69 -1.27 1.48
N TRP A 558 -24.87 -2.10 0.82
CA TRP A 558 -24.90 -3.57 1.01
C TRP A 558 -24.78 -3.94 2.49
N TRP A 559 -23.84 -3.32 3.23
CA TRP A 559 -23.74 -3.55 4.68
C TRP A 559 -24.90 -2.96 5.47
N ARG A 560 -25.49 -1.81 5.05
CA ARG A 560 -26.70 -1.25 5.71
C ARG A 560 -27.87 -2.25 5.70
N VAL A 561 -28.07 -2.94 4.57
CA VAL A 561 -29.09 -3.98 4.40
C VAL A 561 -28.73 -5.28 5.14
N TYR A 562 -27.55 -5.85 4.86
CA TYR A 562 -27.21 -7.21 5.31
C TYR A 562 -26.60 -7.28 6.71
N GLN A 563 -25.88 -6.24 7.14
CA GLN A 563 -25.13 -6.17 8.42
C GLN A 563 -24.20 -7.39 8.64
N SER A 564 -23.74 -7.96 7.52
CA SER A 564 -23.11 -9.28 7.39
C SER A 564 -22.44 -9.38 6.02
N PRO A 565 -21.32 -10.11 5.86
CA PRO A 565 -20.71 -10.39 4.56
C PRO A 565 -21.50 -11.38 3.68
N GLU A 566 -22.71 -11.78 4.07
CA GLU A 566 -23.54 -12.76 3.35
C GLU A 566 -23.73 -12.40 1.86
N PHE A 567 -23.90 -11.12 1.54
CA PHE A 567 -24.07 -10.65 0.15
C PHE A 567 -22.86 -10.95 -0.74
N ILE A 568 -21.65 -10.94 -0.19
CA ILE A 568 -20.40 -11.28 -0.91
C ILE A 568 -20.44 -12.75 -1.31
N ASN A 569 -20.69 -13.62 -0.34
CA ASN A 569 -20.79 -15.06 -0.53
C ASN A 569 -21.91 -15.42 -1.51
N ASN A 570 -23.09 -14.80 -1.36
CA ASN A 570 -24.24 -15.05 -2.22
C ASN A 570 -24.02 -14.55 -3.65
N ALA A 571 -23.32 -13.42 -3.86
CA ALA A 571 -22.94 -12.95 -5.19
C ALA A 571 -22.11 -13.99 -5.96
N PHE A 572 -21.10 -14.60 -5.31
CA PHE A 572 -20.32 -15.69 -5.91
C PHE A 572 -21.13 -17.00 -6.10
N VAL A 573 -22.11 -17.30 -5.24
CA VAL A 573 -23.05 -18.42 -5.47
C VAL A 573 -23.91 -18.17 -6.72
N TYR A 574 -24.45 -16.96 -6.89
CA TYR A 574 -25.31 -16.62 -8.03
C TYR A 574 -24.53 -16.48 -9.34
N ALA A 575 -23.33 -15.88 -9.31
CA ALA A 575 -22.45 -15.81 -10.47
C ALA A 575 -22.07 -17.22 -10.96
N ASN A 576 -21.67 -18.11 -10.03
CA ASN A 576 -21.40 -19.51 -10.34
C ASN A 576 -22.62 -20.30 -10.85
N LYS A 577 -23.84 -19.89 -10.48
CA LYS A 577 -25.10 -20.52 -10.91
C LYS A 577 -25.52 -20.13 -12.34
N TYR A 578 -25.10 -18.96 -12.82
CA TYR A 578 -25.62 -18.37 -14.06
C TYR A 578 -24.58 -18.01 -15.14
N MET A 579 -23.31 -17.83 -14.77
CA MET A 579 -22.22 -17.64 -15.75
C MET A 579 -21.65 -18.98 -16.22
N PRO A 580 -21.16 -19.09 -17.48
CA PRO A 580 -20.44 -20.25 -17.97
C PRO A 580 -19.19 -20.58 -17.14
N ALA A 581 -18.73 -21.82 -17.23
CA ALA A 581 -17.59 -22.32 -16.45
C ALA A 581 -16.25 -21.70 -16.90
N GLU A 582 -16.16 -21.32 -18.17
CA GLU A 582 -15.04 -20.64 -18.80
C GLU A 582 -14.89 -19.16 -18.42
N ILE A 583 -15.91 -18.55 -17.80
CA ILE A 583 -15.80 -17.20 -17.24
C ILE A 583 -15.22 -17.32 -15.82
N ALA A 584 -14.02 -16.81 -15.61
CA ALA A 584 -13.37 -16.79 -14.30
C ALA A 584 -14.01 -15.74 -13.37
N LEU A 585 -14.33 -16.14 -12.14
CA LEU A 585 -14.98 -15.27 -11.14
C LEU A 585 -13.94 -14.65 -10.21
N PHE A 586 -13.83 -13.32 -10.24
CA PHE A 586 -12.84 -12.55 -9.50
C PHE A 586 -13.43 -11.85 -8.28
N TYR A 587 -12.64 -11.77 -7.21
CA TYR A 587 -12.69 -10.65 -6.25
C TYR A 587 -11.66 -9.60 -6.67
N ASN A 588 -11.96 -8.31 -6.50
CA ASN A 588 -11.13 -7.19 -6.98
C ASN A 588 -11.04 -6.08 -5.91
N ASP A 589 -9.87 -5.47 -5.68
CA ASP A 589 -9.67 -4.43 -4.65
C ASP A 589 -8.37 -3.61 -4.87
N TYR A 590 -8.34 -2.35 -4.41
CA TYR A 590 -7.14 -1.50 -4.31
C TYR A 590 -6.44 -1.66 -2.96
N ASN A 591 -5.28 -1.01 -2.80
CA ASN A 591 -4.41 -1.18 -1.62
C ASN A 591 -4.11 -2.68 -1.40
N ASP A 592 -4.09 -3.45 -2.48
CA ASP A 592 -3.96 -4.90 -2.59
C ASP A 592 -2.61 -5.45 -2.09
N THR A 593 -1.64 -4.57 -1.86
CA THR A 593 -0.34 -4.84 -1.24
C THR A 593 -0.23 -4.37 0.22
N SER A 594 -1.21 -3.61 0.72
CA SER A 594 -1.22 -3.09 2.10
C SER A 594 -1.42 -4.23 3.09
N SER A 595 -0.48 -4.41 4.02
CA SER A 595 -0.50 -5.51 5.01
C SER A 595 -1.81 -5.63 5.79
N ASN A 596 -2.47 -4.49 6.06
CA ASN A 596 -3.80 -4.44 6.68
C ASN A 596 -4.87 -5.13 5.81
N LYS A 597 -4.93 -4.80 4.50
CA LYS A 597 -5.94 -5.35 3.58
C LYS A 597 -5.60 -6.75 3.09
N VAL A 598 -4.33 -7.09 2.85
CA VAL A 598 -3.92 -8.44 2.39
C VAL A 598 -4.51 -9.51 3.31
N ASN A 599 -4.50 -9.29 4.63
CA ASN A 599 -5.15 -10.15 5.62
C ASN A 599 -6.67 -10.26 5.42
N GLY A 600 -7.37 -9.13 5.30
CA GLY A 600 -8.82 -9.09 5.07
C GLY A 600 -9.26 -9.72 3.74
N ILE A 601 -8.49 -9.50 2.68
CA ILE A 601 -8.72 -10.05 1.33
C ILE A 601 -8.52 -11.56 1.34
N CYS A 602 -7.42 -12.06 1.94
CA CYS A 602 -7.21 -13.50 2.14
C CYS A 602 -8.36 -14.15 2.94
N GLN A 603 -8.84 -13.47 3.98
CA GLN A 603 -9.97 -13.93 4.79
C GLN A 603 -11.30 -13.91 4.02
N LEU A 604 -11.54 -12.91 3.15
CA LEU A 604 -12.70 -12.84 2.26
C LEU A 604 -12.70 -14.01 1.29
N ILE A 605 -11.61 -14.20 0.53
CA ILE A 605 -11.45 -15.29 -0.44
C ILE A 605 -11.68 -16.65 0.24
N SER A 606 -11.11 -16.85 1.44
CA SER A 606 -11.29 -18.07 2.23
C SER A 606 -12.75 -18.32 2.63
N ASN A 607 -13.49 -17.27 3.00
CA ASN A 607 -14.92 -17.38 3.35
C ASN A 607 -15.80 -17.64 2.13
N VAL A 608 -15.45 -17.10 0.96
CA VAL A 608 -16.12 -17.42 -0.31
C VAL A 608 -15.86 -18.88 -0.70
N LYS A 609 -14.60 -19.36 -0.71
CA LYS A 609 -14.29 -20.78 -1.00
C LYS A 609 -14.88 -21.75 0.04
N ALA A 610 -15.16 -21.30 1.27
CA ALA A 610 -15.86 -22.09 2.28
C ALA A 610 -17.40 -22.14 2.08
N THR A 611 -17.97 -21.30 1.23
CA THR A 611 -19.43 -21.20 1.01
C THR A 611 -19.92 -22.27 0.02
N PRO A 612 -20.86 -23.17 0.41
CA PRO A 612 -21.36 -24.21 -0.49
C PRO A 612 -22.04 -23.64 -1.74
N GLY A 613 -21.48 -23.95 -2.92
CA GLY A 613 -22.01 -23.52 -4.22
C GLY A 613 -21.42 -22.22 -4.75
N ALA A 614 -20.58 -21.52 -3.98
CA ALA A 614 -19.75 -20.43 -4.50
C ALA A 614 -18.61 -20.98 -5.36
N ARG A 615 -18.13 -20.14 -6.30
CA ARG A 615 -16.87 -20.31 -7.04
C ARG A 615 -16.17 -18.96 -7.02
N ILE A 616 -14.87 -18.97 -6.76
CA ILE A 616 -13.97 -17.83 -6.92
C ILE A 616 -12.67 -18.39 -7.48
N ASP A 617 -12.34 -17.96 -8.69
CA ASP A 617 -11.26 -18.51 -9.50
C ASP A 617 -10.02 -17.63 -9.46
N GLY A 618 -10.19 -16.32 -9.20
CA GLY A 618 -9.10 -15.37 -9.24
C GLY A 618 -9.19 -14.18 -8.27
N MET A 619 -8.05 -13.50 -8.12
CA MET A 619 -7.89 -12.23 -7.41
C MET A 619 -7.40 -11.16 -8.39
N GLY A 620 -8.12 -10.04 -8.43
CA GLY A 620 -7.75 -8.82 -9.14
C GLY A 620 -7.11 -7.83 -8.18
N MET A 621 -5.79 -7.67 -8.31
CA MET A 621 -5.05 -6.58 -7.66
C MET A 621 -5.27 -5.34 -8.52
N GLN A 622 -6.01 -4.33 -8.05
CA GLN A 622 -6.30 -3.16 -8.89
C GLN A 622 -5.00 -2.51 -9.36
N GLY A 623 -4.05 -2.24 -8.47
CA GLY A 623 -2.74 -1.76 -8.90
C GLY A 623 -2.62 -0.25 -9.09
N HIS A 624 -3.56 0.54 -8.52
CA HIS A 624 -3.43 1.98 -8.41
C HIS A 624 -2.28 2.35 -7.47
N TYR A 625 -1.09 2.53 -8.03
CA TYR A 625 0.17 2.63 -7.28
C TYR A 625 0.79 4.03 -7.41
N GLN A 626 1.95 4.23 -6.79
CA GLN A 626 2.65 5.52 -6.80
C GLN A 626 4.07 5.39 -7.35
N ILE A 627 4.55 6.49 -7.92
CA ILE A 627 5.98 6.70 -8.19
C ILE A 627 6.71 7.11 -6.90
N ALA A 628 6.04 7.88 -6.05
CA ALA A 628 6.60 8.31 -4.76
C ALA A 628 7.00 7.10 -3.91
N ASN A 629 8.20 7.18 -3.32
CA ASN A 629 8.79 6.15 -2.44
C ASN A 629 8.88 4.72 -3.04
N ASN A 630 8.68 4.56 -4.36
CA ASN A 630 8.43 3.25 -5.00
C ASN A 630 7.30 2.46 -4.31
N ASP A 631 6.20 3.13 -3.92
CA ASP A 631 5.07 2.53 -3.19
C ASP A 631 4.03 1.87 -4.15
N PRO A 632 3.73 0.55 -4.01
CA PRO A 632 4.32 -0.44 -3.11
C PRO A 632 5.66 -0.95 -3.63
N SER A 633 6.50 -1.44 -2.70
CA SER A 633 7.73 -2.15 -3.05
C SER A 633 7.41 -3.47 -3.75
N MET A 634 8.36 -3.97 -4.56
CA MET A 634 8.16 -5.24 -5.25
C MET A 634 8.15 -6.43 -4.28
N ASP A 635 8.80 -6.34 -3.12
CA ASP A 635 8.65 -7.32 -2.03
C ASP A 635 7.21 -7.38 -1.50
N ALA A 636 6.57 -6.23 -1.29
CA ALA A 636 5.18 -6.17 -0.83
C ALA A 636 4.21 -6.68 -1.89
N PHE A 637 4.44 -6.34 -3.16
CA PHE A 637 3.70 -6.88 -4.31
C PHE A 637 3.84 -8.42 -4.40
N LYS A 638 5.07 -8.94 -4.35
CA LYS A 638 5.39 -10.37 -4.40
C LYS A 638 4.80 -11.13 -3.22
N ALA A 639 4.91 -10.60 -2.00
CA ALA A 639 4.32 -11.20 -0.80
C ALA A 639 2.79 -11.26 -0.87
N ALA A 640 2.13 -10.20 -1.34
CA ALA A 640 0.68 -10.20 -1.55
C ALA A 640 0.27 -11.21 -2.64
N ALA A 641 0.95 -11.20 -3.79
CA ALA A 641 0.70 -12.09 -4.91
C ALA A 641 0.80 -13.58 -4.53
N HIS A 642 1.84 -13.99 -3.78
CA HIS A 642 1.95 -15.37 -3.29
C HIS A 642 0.78 -15.74 -2.38
N ARG A 643 0.42 -14.88 -1.41
CA ARG A 643 -0.69 -15.13 -0.48
C ARG A 643 -2.05 -15.23 -1.17
N TYR A 644 -2.25 -14.52 -2.27
CA TYR A 644 -3.43 -14.69 -3.11
C TYR A 644 -3.36 -15.98 -3.93
N ALA A 645 -2.22 -16.32 -4.51
CA ALA A 645 -2.03 -17.56 -5.29
C ALA A 645 -2.11 -18.85 -4.47
N GLU A 646 -1.94 -18.80 -3.15
CA GLU A 646 -2.26 -19.92 -2.24
C GLU A 646 -3.78 -20.18 -2.11
N LEU A 647 -4.61 -19.17 -2.40
CA LEU A 647 -6.04 -19.16 -2.13
C LEU A 647 -6.92 -19.14 -3.39
N VAL A 648 -6.45 -18.61 -4.51
CA VAL A 648 -7.14 -18.59 -5.83
C VAL A 648 -6.31 -19.26 -6.92
N ASP A 649 -6.99 -19.65 -8.00
CA ASP A 649 -6.43 -20.46 -9.07
C ASP A 649 -5.68 -19.60 -10.10
N GLN A 650 -5.87 -18.27 -10.09
CA GLN A 650 -5.09 -17.27 -10.85
C GLN A 650 -5.05 -15.88 -10.17
N VAL A 651 -4.08 -15.04 -10.55
CA VAL A 651 -3.98 -13.63 -10.12
C VAL A 651 -3.83 -12.73 -11.35
N GLN A 652 -4.43 -11.52 -11.30
CA GLN A 652 -4.29 -10.48 -12.33
C GLN A 652 -3.99 -9.13 -11.68
N VAL A 653 -3.24 -8.27 -12.38
CA VAL A 653 -3.30 -6.82 -12.13
C VAL A 653 -4.37 -6.25 -13.07
N THR A 654 -5.35 -5.53 -12.52
CA THR A 654 -6.62 -5.27 -13.21
C THR A 654 -6.85 -3.81 -13.60
N GLU A 655 -6.21 -2.86 -12.91
CA GLU A 655 -6.47 -1.41 -12.99
C GLU A 655 -5.15 -0.60 -12.81
N LEU A 656 -4.05 -1.04 -13.43
CA LEU A 656 -2.69 -0.51 -13.22
C LEU A 656 -2.51 0.93 -13.73
N ASP A 657 -2.20 1.83 -12.81
CA ASP A 657 -1.72 3.18 -13.09
C ASP A 657 -0.73 3.66 -11.99
N PHE A 658 0.00 4.75 -12.26
CA PHE A 658 0.99 5.31 -11.32
C PHE A 658 0.85 6.81 -11.11
N LYS A 659 0.34 7.16 -9.93
CA LYS A 659 0.23 8.55 -9.45
C LYS A 659 1.60 9.17 -9.12
N GLY A 660 1.74 10.47 -9.41
CA GLY A 660 2.95 11.26 -9.12
C GLY A 660 3.93 11.43 -10.29
N SER A 661 3.54 11.02 -11.50
CA SER A 661 4.28 11.31 -12.75
C SER A 661 4.21 12.79 -13.10
N ALA A 662 5.37 13.43 -13.34
CA ALA A 662 5.46 14.88 -13.53
C ALA A 662 5.24 15.35 -14.97
N ASN A 663 5.49 14.49 -15.96
CA ASN A 663 5.35 14.75 -17.40
C ASN A 663 5.35 13.41 -18.17
N SER A 664 5.13 13.44 -19.48
CA SER A 664 5.09 12.24 -20.33
C SER A 664 6.45 11.52 -20.46
N THR A 665 7.57 12.17 -20.15
CA THR A 665 8.94 11.65 -20.23
C THR A 665 9.56 11.32 -18.86
N ASP A 666 8.75 11.18 -17.81
CA ASP A 666 9.21 10.85 -16.46
C ASP A 666 9.74 9.40 -16.38
N GLU A 667 11.06 9.22 -16.49
CA GLU A 667 11.74 7.91 -16.44
C GLU A 667 11.37 7.05 -15.23
N ARG A 668 10.93 7.67 -14.13
CA ARG A 668 10.50 6.94 -12.93
C ARG A 668 9.20 6.17 -13.20
N LEU A 669 8.32 6.67 -14.06
CA LEU A 669 7.14 5.96 -14.53
C LEU A 669 7.53 4.69 -15.31
N ALA A 670 8.50 4.82 -16.21
CA ALA A 670 9.02 3.70 -16.99
C ALA A 670 9.64 2.62 -16.09
N GLN A 671 10.43 3.04 -15.09
CA GLN A 671 11.00 2.15 -14.08
C GLN A 671 9.94 1.44 -13.25
N ARG A 672 8.85 2.11 -12.85
CA ARG A 672 7.74 1.50 -12.09
C ARG A 672 6.94 0.48 -12.92
N TYR A 673 6.62 0.80 -14.18
CA TYR A 673 6.01 -0.18 -15.10
C TYR A 673 6.92 -1.39 -15.34
N LYS A 674 8.22 -1.18 -15.57
CA LYS A 674 9.18 -2.28 -15.73
C LYS A 674 9.26 -3.15 -14.47
N ALA A 675 9.30 -2.54 -13.28
CA ALA A 675 9.40 -3.25 -12.02
C ALA A 675 8.20 -4.19 -11.78
N VAL A 676 6.97 -3.70 -11.99
CA VAL A 676 5.77 -4.55 -11.87
C VAL A 676 5.77 -5.66 -12.91
N TYR A 677 6.09 -5.36 -14.17
CA TYR A 677 6.13 -6.35 -15.24
C TYR A 677 7.19 -7.43 -15.01
N ASP A 678 8.41 -7.07 -14.62
CA ASP A 678 9.48 -8.00 -14.28
C ASP A 678 9.14 -8.83 -13.03
N THR A 679 8.49 -8.24 -12.01
CA THR A 679 8.05 -8.97 -10.82
C THR A 679 6.96 -10.00 -11.17
N ILE A 680 6.02 -9.67 -12.06
CA ILE A 680 5.05 -10.64 -12.60
C ILE A 680 5.78 -11.75 -13.38
N ARG A 681 6.81 -11.44 -14.18
CA ARG A 681 7.64 -12.45 -14.86
C ARG A 681 8.36 -13.38 -13.87
N ARG A 682 8.93 -12.85 -12.78
CA ARG A 682 9.55 -13.65 -11.70
C ARG A 682 8.53 -14.56 -11.01
N LEU A 683 7.40 -14.01 -10.57
CA LEU A 683 6.29 -14.75 -9.95
C LEU A 683 5.82 -15.93 -10.82
N ARG A 684 5.71 -15.75 -12.15
CA ARG A 684 5.35 -16.83 -13.08
C ARG A 684 6.44 -17.90 -13.21
N ASN A 685 7.72 -17.50 -13.22
CA ASN A 685 8.85 -18.45 -13.17
C ASN A 685 8.90 -19.24 -11.84
N GLU A 686 8.45 -18.62 -10.75
CA GLU A 686 8.30 -19.24 -9.41
C GLU A 686 7.03 -20.12 -9.30
N GLY A 687 6.19 -20.15 -10.34
CA GLY A 687 5.01 -21.02 -10.44
C GLY A 687 3.67 -20.38 -10.04
N VAL A 688 3.63 -19.07 -9.76
CA VAL A 688 2.37 -18.35 -9.54
C VAL A 688 1.64 -18.16 -10.88
N ASN A 689 0.37 -18.58 -10.93
CA ASN A 689 -0.47 -18.45 -12.13
C ASN A 689 -0.97 -17.01 -12.33
N PHE A 690 -0.06 -16.12 -12.70
CA PHE A 690 -0.38 -14.75 -13.10
C PHE A 690 -0.87 -14.74 -14.56
N THR A 691 -2.10 -14.29 -14.81
CA THR A 691 -2.78 -14.43 -16.13
C THR A 691 -3.06 -13.11 -16.84
N GLY A 692 -2.76 -11.96 -16.24
CA GLY A 692 -2.89 -10.68 -16.92
C GLY A 692 -2.39 -9.45 -16.15
N MET A 693 -2.17 -8.38 -16.92
CA MET A 693 -1.87 -7.03 -16.48
C MET A 693 -2.68 -6.04 -17.35
N THR A 694 -3.59 -5.29 -16.74
CA THR A 694 -4.48 -4.34 -17.41
C THR A 694 -4.17 -2.92 -16.92
N ILE A 695 -4.01 -1.97 -17.84
CA ILE A 695 -3.68 -0.56 -17.56
C ILE A 695 -4.97 0.26 -17.49
N TRP A 696 -5.12 1.16 -16.51
CA TRP A 696 -6.40 1.87 -16.28
C TRP A 696 -6.57 3.17 -17.08
N GLY A 697 -6.59 3.01 -18.41
CA GLY A 697 -6.89 4.05 -19.40
C GLY A 697 -5.93 3.97 -20.59
N VAL A 698 -6.26 4.65 -21.68
CA VAL A 698 -5.46 4.59 -22.91
C VAL A 698 -4.39 5.70 -22.96
N THR A 699 -4.79 6.97 -22.93
CA THR A 699 -3.90 8.15 -23.00
C THR A 699 -4.00 9.01 -21.75
N ASP A 700 -2.89 9.63 -21.34
CA ASP A 700 -2.77 10.41 -20.09
C ASP A 700 -3.95 11.39 -19.88
N LYS A 701 -4.32 12.17 -20.91
CA LYS A 701 -5.47 13.10 -20.93
C LYS A 701 -6.81 12.54 -20.44
N HIS A 702 -7.06 11.24 -20.59
CA HIS A 702 -8.33 10.59 -20.23
C HIS A 702 -8.24 9.79 -18.92
N SER A 703 -7.06 9.72 -18.29
CA SER A 703 -6.91 9.07 -16.99
C SER A 703 -7.79 9.74 -15.91
N TRP A 704 -8.53 8.93 -15.17
CA TRP A 704 -9.34 9.40 -14.03
C TRP A 704 -8.54 10.21 -12.99
N LEU A 705 -7.22 9.96 -12.89
CA LEU A 705 -6.27 10.68 -12.04
C LEU A 705 -6.04 12.15 -12.42
N GLN A 706 -6.56 12.64 -13.55
CA GLN A 706 -6.60 14.09 -13.82
C GLN A 706 -7.55 14.84 -12.87
N THR A 707 -8.51 14.14 -12.26
CA THR A 707 -9.55 14.72 -11.41
C THR A 707 -9.21 14.61 -9.91
N SER A 708 -9.96 15.32 -9.06
CA SER A 708 -9.83 15.23 -7.60
C SER A 708 -10.74 14.10 -7.08
N ASN A 709 -10.15 13.03 -6.54
CA ASN A 709 -10.87 11.85 -6.05
C ASN A 709 -10.14 11.22 -4.84
N SER A 710 -10.89 10.58 -3.94
CA SER A 710 -10.39 9.95 -2.71
C SER A 710 -10.57 8.42 -2.63
N VAL A 711 -11.17 7.79 -3.64
CA VAL A 711 -11.21 6.31 -3.77
C VAL A 711 -9.94 5.81 -4.45
N GLY A 712 -9.63 4.50 -4.35
CA GLY A 712 -8.70 3.82 -5.27
C GLY A 712 -7.29 4.42 -5.41
N GLY A 713 -6.74 5.11 -4.41
CA GLY A 713 -5.44 5.79 -4.53
C GLY A 713 -5.47 7.16 -5.24
N GLY A 714 -6.66 7.66 -5.59
CA GLY A 714 -6.94 8.82 -6.45
C GLY A 714 -6.18 10.12 -6.17
N ALA A 715 -6.12 10.98 -7.20
CA ALA A 715 -5.36 12.24 -7.17
C ALA A 715 -6.11 13.36 -6.44
N ASN A 716 -5.38 14.41 -6.03
CA ASN A 716 -5.97 15.59 -5.41
C ASN A 716 -6.52 16.61 -6.44
N GLY A 717 -6.38 16.36 -7.74
CA GLY A 717 -6.80 17.24 -8.84
C GLY A 717 -6.05 18.59 -8.93
N ARG A 718 -4.94 18.78 -8.20
CA ARG A 718 -4.18 20.05 -8.21
C ARG A 718 -3.03 20.09 -9.20
N VAL A 719 -2.61 18.94 -9.71
CA VAL A 719 -1.46 18.76 -10.59
C VAL A 719 -1.84 17.74 -11.66
N ARG A 720 -1.64 18.07 -12.93
CA ARG A 720 -1.85 17.14 -14.07
C ARG A 720 -1.04 15.88 -13.84
N GLN A 721 -1.64 14.71 -14.05
CA GLN A 721 -0.95 13.43 -13.95
C GLN A 721 -0.54 12.93 -15.34
N TYR A 722 0.45 12.05 -15.40
CA TYR A 722 0.86 11.40 -16.65
C TYR A 722 1.09 9.90 -16.41
N PRO A 723 0.06 9.13 -16.00
CA PRO A 723 0.24 7.85 -15.34
C PRO A 723 0.22 6.63 -16.27
N LEU A 724 -0.04 6.78 -17.57
CA LEU A 724 -0.33 5.69 -18.52
C LEU A 724 0.80 5.43 -19.54
N LEU A 725 0.59 4.53 -20.49
CA LEU A 725 1.58 4.13 -21.51
C LEU A 725 1.69 5.11 -22.69
N PHE A 726 0.63 5.86 -23.00
CA PHE A 726 0.57 6.79 -24.14
C PHE A 726 0.29 8.22 -23.68
N ASP A 727 0.89 9.19 -24.36
CA ASP A 727 0.75 10.61 -24.05
C ASP A 727 -0.50 11.25 -24.70
N ASP A 728 -0.67 12.55 -24.46
CA ASP A 728 -1.79 13.34 -24.98
C ASP A 728 -1.84 13.43 -26.53
N TYR A 729 -0.73 13.09 -27.21
CA TYR A 729 -0.57 13.09 -28.66
C TYR A 729 -0.61 11.65 -29.25
N TYR A 730 -1.06 10.67 -28.47
CA TYR A 730 -1.16 9.24 -28.78
C TYR A 730 0.21 8.57 -29.04
N LYS A 731 1.30 9.13 -28.51
CA LYS A 731 2.68 8.62 -28.68
C LYS A 731 3.08 7.66 -27.57
N ALA A 732 3.90 6.68 -27.92
CA ALA A 732 4.45 5.71 -26.98
C ALA A 732 5.47 6.36 -26.03
N LYS A 733 5.09 6.48 -24.74
CA LYS A 733 5.97 7.00 -23.69
C LYS A 733 7.06 5.99 -23.33
N ASN A 734 8.08 6.40 -22.57
CA ASN A 734 9.14 5.50 -22.11
C ASN A 734 8.59 4.34 -21.25
N ALA A 735 7.39 4.51 -20.65
CA ALA A 735 6.62 3.45 -19.99
C ALA A 735 6.12 2.35 -20.94
N PHE A 736 5.75 2.67 -22.19
CA PHE A 736 5.44 1.69 -23.21
C PHE A 736 6.69 0.88 -23.59
N TRP A 737 7.79 1.58 -23.87
CA TRP A 737 9.06 0.97 -24.24
C TRP A 737 9.66 0.09 -23.13
N ALA A 738 9.41 0.41 -21.86
CA ALA A 738 9.77 -0.43 -20.72
C ALA A 738 9.10 -1.82 -20.71
N LEU A 739 7.92 -1.97 -21.35
CA LEU A 739 7.22 -3.25 -21.50
C LEU A 739 7.65 -3.98 -22.79
N VAL A 740 7.90 -3.24 -23.87
CA VAL A 740 8.39 -3.76 -25.16
C VAL A 740 9.82 -4.30 -25.03
N ASP A 741 10.75 -3.44 -24.62
CA ASP A 741 12.18 -3.73 -24.50
C ASP A 741 12.52 -4.27 -23.09
N ALA A 742 11.60 -5.03 -22.49
CA ALA A 742 11.74 -5.60 -21.15
C ALA A 742 12.92 -6.58 -21.02
N GLY A 743 13.51 -7.02 -22.14
CA GLY A 743 14.80 -7.69 -22.23
C GLY A 743 14.88 -9.06 -21.56
N GLU A 744 16.10 -9.55 -21.36
CA GLU A 744 16.35 -10.62 -20.38
C GLU A 744 16.04 -10.09 -18.97
N LEU A 745 15.56 -10.95 -18.06
CA LEU A 745 15.39 -10.57 -16.66
C LEU A 745 16.76 -10.33 -16.03
N GLU A 746 17.06 -9.07 -15.69
CA GLU A 746 18.20 -8.76 -14.85
C GLU A 746 18.07 -9.45 -13.47
N PRO A 747 19.17 -9.75 -12.78
CA PRO A 747 19.08 -10.30 -11.42
C PRO A 747 18.34 -9.35 -10.49
N GLU A 748 17.53 -9.92 -9.60
CA GLU A 748 16.87 -9.19 -8.50
C GLU A 748 17.92 -8.80 -7.46
N ILE A 749 17.85 -7.60 -6.89
CA ILE A 749 18.77 -7.20 -5.80
C ILE A 749 18.15 -7.65 -4.48
N GLN A 750 18.61 -8.79 -3.96
CA GLN A 750 18.21 -9.30 -2.65
C GLN A 750 18.87 -8.50 -1.51
N THR A 751 18.48 -8.81 -0.28
CA THR A 751 19.06 -8.26 0.95
C THR A 751 19.78 -9.35 1.76
N ILE A 752 21.00 -9.06 2.21
CA ILE A 752 21.75 -9.89 3.16
C ILE A 752 21.78 -9.23 4.54
N THR A 753 21.27 -9.94 5.56
CA THR A 753 21.25 -9.47 6.94
C THR A 753 22.60 -9.74 7.60
N LEU A 754 23.25 -8.69 8.10
CA LEU A 754 24.49 -8.79 8.87
C LEU A 754 24.18 -8.64 10.37
N VAL A 755 24.24 -9.75 11.09
CA VAL A 755 24.14 -9.78 12.55
C VAL A 755 25.54 -9.54 13.16
N GLN A 756 25.63 -8.97 14.37
CA GLN A 756 26.93 -8.75 15.01
C GLN A 756 27.57 -10.08 15.47
N ASN A 757 28.77 -10.38 14.99
CA ASN A 757 29.60 -11.49 15.43
C ASN A 757 30.23 -11.16 16.79
N ALA A 758 29.71 -11.75 17.86
CA ALA A 758 30.32 -11.70 19.17
C ALA A 758 31.22 -12.93 19.39
N ASN A 759 32.50 -12.71 19.67
CA ASN A 759 33.48 -13.74 20.04
C ASN A 759 33.72 -14.88 19.02
N GLY A 760 33.25 -14.76 17.77
CA GLY A 760 33.41 -15.78 16.72
C GLY A 760 32.27 -16.79 16.64
N ASP A 761 31.14 -16.56 17.34
CA ASP A 761 29.97 -17.42 17.25
C ASP A 761 29.08 -17.07 16.05
N PHE A 762 28.89 -18.04 15.15
CA PHE A 762 28.03 -17.94 13.97
C PHE A 762 26.61 -18.47 14.19
N SER A 763 26.27 -18.96 15.39
CA SER A 763 24.96 -19.55 15.69
C SER A 763 23.77 -18.61 15.43
N ALA A 764 24.00 -17.29 15.58
CA ALA A 764 23.00 -16.24 15.38
C ALA A 764 23.16 -15.48 14.05
N GLY A 765 24.02 -15.92 13.14
CA GLY A 765 24.08 -15.39 11.78
C GLY A 765 22.96 -15.94 10.89
N HIS A 766 22.50 -15.17 9.91
CA HIS A 766 21.51 -15.66 8.94
C HIS A 766 22.20 -16.52 7.86
N GLY A 767 21.58 -17.62 7.45
CA GLY A 767 22.14 -18.57 6.49
C GLY A 767 21.62 -18.38 5.07
N TYR A 768 22.53 -18.26 4.10
CA TYR A 768 22.25 -18.14 2.68
C TYR A 768 22.72 -19.40 1.95
N ASP A 769 21.76 -20.22 1.50
CA ASP A 769 21.97 -21.51 0.85
C ASP A 769 22.18 -21.35 -0.68
N LEU A 770 23.17 -22.04 -1.25
CA LEU A 770 23.49 -22.12 -2.68
C LEU A 770 23.52 -23.60 -3.13
N THR A 771 22.43 -24.08 -3.76
CA THR A 771 22.18 -25.50 -4.07
C THR A 771 22.33 -25.83 -5.55
N MET A 772 23.28 -26.71 -5.89
CA MET A 772 23.41 -27.37 -7.20
C MET A 772 22.75 -28.78 -7.20
N GLU A 773 22.82 -29.50 -8.32
CA GLU A 773 22.24 -30.84 -8.46
C GLU A 773 22.89 -31.92 -7.56
N ASP A 774 24.18 -31.78 -7.26
CA ASP A 774 24.98 -32.77 -6.49
C ASP A 774 25.67 -32.18 -5.24
N SER A 775 25.57 -30.86 -5.01
CA SER A 775 26.42 -30.11 -4.06
C SER A 775 25.75 -28.83 -3.54
N ASP A 776 25.97 -28.51 -2.26
CA ASP A 776 25.38 -27.34 -1.56
C ASP A 776 26.46 -26.49 -0.90
N ALA A 777 26.27 -25.16 -0.84
CA ALA A 777 27.11 -24.25 -0.06
C ALA A 777 26.26 -23.29 0.79
N LEU A 778 26.42 -23.33 2.12
CA LEU A 778 25.79 -22.44 3.08
C LEU A 778 26.77 -21.34 3.49
N PHE A 779 26.40 -20.07 3.29
CA PHE A 779 27.13 -18.88 3.69
C PHE A 779 26.44 -18.19 4.88
N VAL A 780 27.16 -17.92 5.96
CA VAL A 780 26.65 -17.25 7.17
C VAL A 780 27.46 -15.97 7.43
N PRO A 781 27.05 -14.82 6.85
CA PRO A 781 27.74 -13.54 6.99
C PRO A 781 27.30 -12.79 8.26
N MET A 782 28.28 -12.21 8.96
CA MET A 782 28.12 -11.42 10.18
C MET A 782 29.15 -10.29 10.20
N TRP A 783 28.93 -9.23 10.99
CA TRP A 783 29.88 -8.12 11.09
C TRP A 783 30.63 -8.11 12.42
N SER A 784 31.90 -7.71 12.40
CA SER A 784 32.77 -7.58 13.58
C SER A 784 33.57 -6.26 13.52
N GLU A 785 34.40 -5.98 14.52
CA GLU A 785 35.23 -4.75 14.54
C GLU A 785 36.27 -4.70 13.39
N ASP A 786 36.59 -5.85 12.78
CA ASP A 786 37.56 -6.00 11.69
C ASP A 786 36.91 -6.15 10.28
N GLY A 787 35.58 -6.08 10.15
CA GLY A 787 34.87 -6.12 8.87
C GLY A 787 33.66 -7.06 8.84
N ILE A 788 33.55 -7.88 7.78
CA ILE A 788 32.53 -8.92 7.65
C ILE A 788 33.21 -10.29 7.76
N ASP A 789 32.75 -11.12 8.70
CA ASP A 789 33.16 -12.52 8.81
C ASP A 789 32.07 -13.41 8.21
N VAL A 790 32.46 -14.39 7.39
CA VAL A 790 31.53 -15.31 6.75
C VAL A 790 31.95 -16.75 7.03
N LYS A 791 31.18 -17.49 7.82
CA LYS A 791 31.35 -18.95 7.91
C LYS A 791 30.73 -19.57 6.67
N VAL A 792 31.48 -20.42 5.98
CA VAL A 792 31.03 -21.12 4.77
C VAL A 792 31.15 -22.62 4.96
N THR A 793 30.05 -23.35 4.76
CA THR A 793 29.98 -24.81 4.89
C THR A 793 29.52 -25.39 3.56
N VAL A 794 30.35 -26.21 2.92
CA VAL A 794 30.07 -26.86 1.64
C VAL A 794 29.82 -28.34 1.86
N THR A 795 28.69 -28.82 1.34
CA THR A 795 28.38 -30.26 1.21
C THR A 795 28.67 -30.64 -0.24
N ASP A 796 29.75 -31.37 -0.45
CA ASP A 796 30.09 -32.01 -1.72
C ASP A 796 30.90 -33.29 -1.46
N ALA A 797 30.37 -34.41 -1.93
CA ALA A 797 30.99 -35.73 -1.83
C ALA A 797 32.02 -36.01 -2.96
N THR A 798 32.06 -35.16 -3.98
CA THR A 798 33.14 -35.10 -4.97
C THR A 798 34.36 -34.40 -4.34
N ILE A 799 35.51 -34.45 -5.01
CA ILE A 799 36.69 -33.64 -4.68
C ILE A 799 37.36 -33.28 -6.01
N ASP A 800 37.28 -32.02 -6.43
CA ASP A 800 38.03 -31.46 -7.56
C ASP A 800 39.10 -30.46 -7.07
N GLU A 801 40.05 -30.10 -7.94
CA GLU A 801 41.06 -29.08 -7.63
C GLU A 801 40.58 -27.65 -7.89
N ASN A 802 39.45 -27.48 -8.58
CA ASN A 802 38.84 -26.19 -8.88
C ASN A 802 37.81 -25.72 -7.84
N ASP A 803 37.42 -26.61 -6.92
CA ASP A 803 36.45 -26.39 -5.85
C ASP A 803 36.84 -25.18 -4.99
N LYS A 804 35.95 -24.19 -4.91
CA LYS A 804 36.16 -23.00 -4.10
C LYS A 804 34.87 -22.25 -3.80
N VAL A 805 34.96 -21.42 -2.77
CA VAL A 805 33.97 -20.40 -2.45
C VAL A 805 34.61 -19.02 -2.64
N VAL A 806 33.84 -18.07 -3.16
CA VAL A 806 34.29 -16.70 -3.40
C VAL A 806 33.24 -15.75 -2.86
N ILE A 807 33.68 -14.79 -2.05
CA ILE A 807 32.87 -13.71 -1.51
C ILE A 807 33.33 -12.41 -2.16
N PHE A 808 32.36 -11.63 -2.62
CA PHE A 808 32.56 -10.31 -3.20
C PHE A 808 31.94 -9.27 -2.28
N THR A 809 32.62 -8.15 -2.05
CA THR A 809 32.03 -6.98 -1.38
C THR A 809 32.30 -5.72 -2.18
N ASP A 810 31.42 -4.74 -2.04
CA ASP A 810 31.63 -3.38 -2.55
C ASP A 810 31.34 -2.38 -1.43
N ASP A 811 32.34 -1.59 -1.08
CA ASP A 811 32.26 -0.47 -0.14
C ASP A 811 32.67 0.88 -0.79
N GLY A 812 32.52 0.97 -2.11
CA GLY A 812 33.06 2.02 -2.97
C GLY A 812 34.19 1.51 -3.89
N ALA A 813 34.63 0.26 -3.69
CA ALA A 813 35.41 -0.51 -4.64
C ALA A 813 35.14 -2.02 -4.47
N ILE A 814 35.08 -2.75 -5.58
CA ILE A 814 34.94 -4.22 -5.58
C ILE A 814 36.16 -4.88 -4.93
N LYS A 815 35.89 -5.71 -3.92
CA LYS A 815 36.83 -6.58 -3.21
C LYS A 815 36.41 -8.03 -3.41
N VAL A 816 37.40 -8.93 -3.50
CA VAL A 816 37.18 -10.35 -3.77
C VAL A 816 38.06 -11.18 -2.86
N THR A 817 37.44 -12.03 -2.02
CA THR A 817 38.15 -13.02 -1.20
C THR A 817 37.70 -14.42 -1.62
N ALA A 818 38.63 -15.24 -2.11
CA ALA A 818 38.40 -16.62 -2.52
C ALA A 818 39.12 -17.59 -1.58
N VAL A 819 38.49 -18.73 -1.28
CA VAL A 819 39.11 -19.84 -0.53
C VAL A 819 38.90 -21.13 -1.30
N SER A 820 39.99 -21.79 -1.66
CA SER A 820 39.99 -23.09 -2.34
C SER A 820 39.71 -24.22 -1.34
N ARG A 821 39.14 -25.33 -1.79
CA ARG A 821 38.90 -26.52 -0.95
C ARG A 821 40.16 -27.04 -0.23
N SER A 822 41.32 -26.89 -0.87
CA SER A 822 42.64 -27.25 -0.32
C SER A 822 43.16 -26.32 0.78
N GLU A 823 42.52 -25.16 0.96
CA GLU A 823 42.80 -24.14 1.98
C GLU A 823 41.78 -24.18 3.13
N ALA A 824 40.69 -24.94 2.95
CA ALA A 824 39.59 -25.13 3.90
C ALA A 824 39.76 -26.40 4.77
N THR A 825 38.96 -26.51 5.83
CA THR A 825 38.90 -27.71 6.68
C THR A 825 37.99 -28.76 6.02
N ALA A 826 38.53 -29.91 5.62
CA ALA A 826 37.72 -30.99 5.08
C ALA A 826 36.78 -31.60 6.15
N THR A 827 35.53 -31.85 5.78
CA THR A 827 34.50 -32.50 6.62
C THR A 827 34.12 -33.86 6.05
N GLU A 828 33.30 -34.65 6.75
CA GLU A 828 32.85 -35.96 6.25
C GLU A 828 31.99 -35.86 4.98
N LYS A 829 31.28 -34.74 4.79
CA LYS A 829 30.35 -34.51 3.66
C LYS A 829 30.83 -33.40 2.70
N GLY A 830 32.03 -32.84 2.88
CA GLY A 830 32.54 -31.72 2.06
C GLY A 830 33.70 -30.95 2.69
N TYR A 831 33.54 -29.64 2.89
CA TYR A 831 34.54 -28.76 3.54
C TYR A 831 33.91 -27.54 4.23
N GLU A 832 34.59 -26.95 5.20
CA GLU A 832 34.19 -25.70 5.86
C GLU A 832 35.35 -24.71 6.04
N THR A 833 35.03 -23.42 6.06
CA THR A 833 35.99 -22.34 6.30
C THR A 833 35.31 -21.14 6.96
N ILE A 834 36.11 -20.24 7.53
CA ILE A 834 35.66 -18.92 8.01
C ILE A 834 36.50 -17.89 7.27
N VAL A 835 35.82 -16.97 6.58
CA VAL A 835 36.43 -15.96 5.71
C VAL A 835 36.19 -14.58 6.30
N ASN A 836 37.25 -13.93 6.78
CA ASN A 836 37.21 -12.50 7.10
C ASN A 836 37.36 -11.68 5.80
N VAL A 837 36.48 -10.70 5.62
CA VAL A 837 36.39 -9.84 4.43
C VAL A 837 36.50 -8.38 4.88
N PRO A 838 37.66 -7.74 4.68
CA PRO A 838 37.94 -6.41 5.24
C PRO A 838 37.23 -5.30 4.43
N VAL A 839 36.25 -4.66 5.06
CA VAL A 839 35.47 -3.53 4.51
C VAL A 839 35.75 -2.24 5.27
N ASP A 840 35.45 -1.09 4.66
CA ASP A 840 35.49 0.20 5.35
C ASP A 840 34.36 0.25 6.39
N MET A 841 34.74 0.27 7.67
CA MET A 841 33.80 0.25 8.78
C MET A 841 32.84 1.44 8.79
N SER A 842 33.22 2.60 8.24
CA SER A 842 32.32 3.75 8.15
C SER A 842 31.25 3.57 7.06
N VAL A 843 31.56 2.83 6.00
CA VAL A 843 30.60 2.44 4.94
C VAL A 843 29.70 1.30 5.43
N LEU A 844 30.26 0.38 6.24
CA LEU A 844 29.52 -0.68 6.90
C LEU A 844 28.51 -0.11 7.91
N GLU A 845 28.94 0.69 8.88
CA GLU A 845 28.08 1.38 9.86
C GLU A 845 26.98 2.22 9.21
N ALA A 846 27.31 2.90 8.10
CA ALA A 846 26.36 3.65 7.28
C ALA A 846 25.36 2.77 6.49
N ASN A 847 25.50 1.44 6.55
CA ASN A 847 24.68 0.45 5.86
C ASN A 847 24.73 0.60 4.33
N LYS A 848 25.95 0.70 3.78
CA LYS A 848 26.22 0.94 2.35
C LYS A 848 27.16 -0.08 1.69
N VAL A 849 27.57 -1.12 2.42
CA VAL A 849 28.30 -2.24 1.84
C VAL A 849 27.33 -3.11 1.05
N LYS A 850 27.73 -3.56 -0.13
CA LYS A 850 27.05 -4.63 -0.88
C LYS A 850 27.87 -5.91 -0.83
N ILE A 851 27.23 -7.06 -0.98
CA ILE A 851 27.87 -8.38 -0.89
C ILE A 851 27.26 -9.38 -1.88
N ASP A 852 28.07 -10.26 -2.44
CA ASP A 852 27.60 -11.42 -3.23
C ASP A 852 28.46 -12.66 -2.95
N PHE A 853 27.88 -13.85 -3.14
CA PHE A 853 28.51 -15.14 -2.91
C PHE A 853 28.54 -15.96 -4.19
N ARG A 854 29.64 -16.70 -4.40
CA ARG A 854 29.80 -17.61 -5.53
C ARG A 854 30.40 -18.92 -5.06
N PHE A 855 29.79 -20.02 -5.48
CA PHE A 855 30.27 -21.39 -5.24
C PHE A 855 30.65 -22.04 -6.57
N GLN A 856 31.76 -22.79 -6.57
CA GLN A 856 32.24 -23.57 -7.71
C GLN A 856 32.52 -25.02 -7.27
N ASP A 857 31.93 -25.96 -8.00
CA ASP A 857 32.05 -27.44 -7.92
C ASP A 857 32.63 -27.89 -9.27
N GLY A 858 33.93 -28.21 -9.31
CA GLY A 858 34.63 -28.48 -10.57
C GLY A 858 34.44 -27.39 -11.64
N ASP A 859 33.77 -27.73 -12.74
CA ASP A 859 33.38 -26.80 -13.83
C ASP A 859 32.03 -26.07 -13.58
N LYS A 860 31.20 -26.53 -12.64
CA LYS A 860 29.90 -25.91 -12.31
C LYS A 860 30.09 -24.65 -11.47
N VAL A 861 29.24 -23.66 -11.67
CA VAL A 861 29.28 -22.37 -10.96
C VAL A 861 27.87 -21.96 -10.59
N MET A 862 27.68 -21.43 -9.39
CA MET A 862 26.46 -20.75 -8.96
C MET A 862 26.80 -19.47 -8.19
N ALA A 863 25.92 -18.48 -8.28
CA ALA A 863 26.03 -17.18 -7.60
C ALA A 863 24.75 -16.89 -6.83
N PHE A 864 24.85 -16.20 -5.69
CA PHE A 864 23.72 -15.89 -4.82
C PHE A 864 22.83 -14.79 -5.40
N ASN A 865 23.43 -13.68 -5.85
CA ASN A 865 22.69 -12.55 -6.39
C ASN A 865 23.07 -12.20 -7.85
N ASP A 866 24.35 -12.03 -8.21
CA ASP A 866 24.70 -11.76 -9.62
C ASP A 866 24.75 -13.06 -10.45
N THR A 867 23.58 -13.48 -10.90
CA THR A 867 23.41 -14.61 -11.82
C THR A 867 23.89 -14.34 -13.25
N THR A 868 24.38 -13.13 -13.56
CA THR A 868 25.12 -12.87 -14.82
C THR A 868 26.59 -13.29 -14.75
N TYR A 869 27.09 -13.65 -13.56
CA TYR A 869 28.48 -14.05 -13.28
C TYR A 869 29.53 -12.97 -13.58
N LYS A 870 29.15 -11.69 -13.47
CA LYS A 870 29.99 -10.52 -13.76
C LYS A 870 30.51 -9.83 -12.50
N GLN A 871 30.56 -10.54 -11.36
CA GLN A 871 30.96 -9.94 -10.08
C GLN A 871 32.34 -9.26 -10.11
N TYR A 872 33.26 -9.74 -10.96
CA TYR A 872 34.60 -9.15 -11.14
C TYR A 872 34.60 -7.84 -11.94
N GLU A 873 33.52 -7.54 -12.67
CA GLU A 873 33.36 -6.38 -13.55
C GLU A 873 32.44 -5.32 -12.94
N THR A 874 31.41 -5.73 -12.18
CA THR A 874 30.42 -4.82 -11.61
C THR A 874 29.78 -5.34 -10.33
N SER A 875 29.44 -4.41 -9.43
CA SER A 875 28.63 -4.62 -8.23
C SER A 875 27.15 -4.29 -8.42
N LYS A 876 26.70 -4.01 -9.67
CA LYS A 876 25.31 -3.64 -9.99
C LYS A 876 24.27 -4.60 -9.39
N TYR A 877 24.60 -5.90 -9.34
CA TYR A 877 23.74 -6.96 -8.84
C TYR A 877 24.29 -7.66 -7.59
N TYR A 878 25.09 -6.98 -6.76
CA TYR A 878 25.35 -7.48 -5.40
C TYR A 878 24.12 -7.22 -4.52
N ALA A 879 23.88 -8.09 -3.54
CA ALA A 879 22.84 -7.87 -2.55
C ALA A 879 23.18 -6.68 -1.64
N GLU A 880 22.18 -5.89 -1.28
CA GLU A 880 22.34 -4.83 -0.27
C GLU A 880 22.51 -5.47 1.11
N THR A 881 23.41 -4.94 1.95
CA THR A 881 23.50 -5.40 3.34
C THR A 881 22.47 -4.69 4.23
N VAL A 882 21.96 -5.35 5.26
CA VAL A 882 21.19 -4.75 6.36
C VAL A 882 21.76 -5.19 7.69
N ILE A 883 22.38 -4.25 8.40
CA ILE A 883 22.94 -4.49 9.73
C ILE A 883 21.83 -4.54 10.79
N LYS A 884 21.87 -5.59 11.63
CA LYS A 884 21.00 -5.75 12.80
C LYS A 884 21.82 -5.83 14.09
N PRO A 885 21.35 -5.20 15.19
CA PRO A 885 21.97 -5.37 16.50
C PRO A 885 21.60 -6.73 17.10
N LEU A 886 22.51 -7.29 17.90
CA LEU A 886 22.29 -8.51 18.67
C LEU A 886 22.64 -8.30 20.15
N VAL A 887 21.83 -8.85 21.05
CA VAL A 887 22.10 -8.85 22.50
C VAL A 887 21.79 -10.22 23.12
N ALA A 888 22.77 -10.80 23.82
CA ALA A 888 22.50 -11.91 24.73
C ALA A 888 21.75 -11.39 25.98
N VAL A 889 20.61 -12.01 26.27
CA VAL A 889 19.66 -11.63 27.32
C VAL A 889 19.72 -12.66 28.43
N LYS A 890 19.96 -12.21 29.68
CA LYS A 890 20.14 -13.12 30.81
C LYS A 890 18.82 -13.65 31.36
N LYS A 891 18.85 -14.89 31.86
CA LYS A 891 17.73 -15.51 32.56
C LYS A 891 17.49 -14.82 33.90
N GLY A 892 16.24 -14.51 34.20
CA GLY A 892 15.84 -13.82 35.42
C GLY A 892 14.35 -13.45 35.41
N THR A 893 13.62 -13.97 36.40
CA THR A 893 12.25 -13.56 36.73
C THR A 893 12.27 -12.27 37.56
N VAL A 894 11.35 -11.35 37.31
CA VAL A 894 11.09 -10.15 38.14
C VAL A 894 9.62 -10.05 38.52
N VAL A 895 9.33 -9.32 39.59
CA VAL A 895 7.95 -8.96 39.97
C VAL A 895 7.58 -7.64 39.29
N VAL A 896 6.75 -7.70 38.23
CA VAL A 896 6.27 -6.51 37.56
C VAL A 896 5.27 -5.75 38.45
N ASP A 897 5.79 -4.76 39.17
CA ASP A 897 5.02 -3.82 40.01
C ASP A 897 5.52 -2.36 39.93
N GLY A 898 6.62 -2.11 39.21
CA GLY A 898 7.23 -0.79 39.03
C GLY A 898 8.41 -0.49 39.97
N ASP A 899 8.73 -1.35 40.94
CA ASP A 899 9.93 -1.20 41.78
C ASP A 899 11.17 -1.81 41.09
N ILE A 900 11.84 -0.98 40.27
CA ILE A 900 13.07 -1.32 39.55
C ILE A 900 14.29 -1.68 40.43
N SER A 901 14.13 -1.77 41.76
CA SER A 901 15.17 -2.28 42.66
C SER A 901 15.29 -3.81 42.67
N ASP A 902 14.44 -4.52 41.93
CA ASP A 902 14.46 -5.98 41.84
C ASP A 902 15.82 -6.51 41.34
N ALA A 903 16.35 -7.54 42.01
CA ALA A 903 17.78 -7.85 41.98
C ALA A 903 18.28 -8.37 40.61
N ALA A 904 17.38 -8.87 39.76
CA ALA A 904 17.71 -9.30 38.40
C ALA A 904 17.96 -8.11 37.44
N TRP A 905 17.30 -6.97 37.62
CA TRP A 905 17.56 -5.77 36.80
C TRP A 905 18.96 -5.18 37.01
N ALA A 906 19.65 -5.56 38.09
CA ALA A 906 21.05 -5.25 38.33
C ALA A 906 22.03 -6.18 37.57
N THR A 907 21.58 -7.31 37.02
CA THR A 907 22.40 -8.24 36.21
C THR A 907 22.13 -8.13 34.71
N ALA A 908 20.98 -7.57 34.32
CA ALA A 908 20.60 -7.31 32.93
C ALA A 908 21.53 -6.28 32.26
N LYS A 909 21.90 -6.56 30.98
CA LYS A 909 22.63 -5.60 30.14
C LYS A 909 21.73 -4.43 29.77
N GLU A 910 22.25 -3.21 29.88
CA GLU A 910 21.57 -2.00 29.44
C GLU A 910 21.78 -1.78 27.94
N ILE A 911 20.71 -1.43 27.24
CA ILE A 911 20.60 -1.31 25.80
C ILE A 911 20.18 0.13 25.46
N PRO A 912 20.94 0.88 24.64
CA PRO A 912 20.55 2.22 24.23
C PRO A 912 19.49 2.17 23.11
N VAL A 913 18.37 2.88 23.30
CA VAL A 913 17.32 3.04 22.28
C VAL A 913 17.63 4.33 21.51
N ALA A 914 18.57 4.23 20.58
CA ALA A 914 19.34 5.39 20.06
C ALA A 914 18.99 5.82 18.63
N ILE A 915 18.19 5.05 17.87
CA ILE A 915 17.80 5.39 16.50
C ILE A 915 16.70 6.45 16.56
N ASN A 916 17.08 7.73 16.56
CA ASN A 916 16.16 8.86 16.75
C ASN A 916 15.61 9.39 15.41
N ASN A 917 14.30 9.23 15.23
CA ASN A 917 13.51 9.77 14.12
C ASN A 917 12.63 10.94 14.58
N GLY A 918 13.28 12.04 15.02
CA GLY A 918 12.64 13.34 15.31
C GLY A 918 12.39 13.66 16.79
N ALA A 919 12.43 12.64 17.66
CA ALA A 919 12.18 12.75 19.10
C ALA A 919 13.14 13.71 19.82
N LYS A 920 12.65 14.28 20.92
CA LYS A 920 13.39 15.03 21.96
C LYS A 920 13.63 14.21 23.22
N ALA A 921 12.83 13.17 23.42
CA ALA A 921 13.04 12.13 24.40
C ALA A 921 14.38 11.39 24.19
N SER A 922 14.83 10.70 25.23
CA SER A 922 15.94 9.72 25.16
C SER A 922 15.62 8.52 26.03
N ALA A 923 16.03 7.30 25.63
CA ALA A 923 15.64 6.09 26.35
C ALA A 923 16.74 5.02 26.40
N THR A 924 16.72 4.23 27.48
CA THR A 924 17.47 2.99 27.62
C THR A 924 16.53 1.87 28.03
N ALA A 925 16.89 0.64 27.65
CA ALA A 925 16.12 -0.56 27.96
C ALA A 925 17.01 -1.64 28.60
N LYS A 926 16.36 -2.56 29.30
CA LYS A 926 16.93 -3.80 29.84
C LYS A 926 15.96 -4.93 29.53
N VAL A 927 16.51 -6.11 29.28
CA VAL A 927 15.73 -7.30 28.95
C VAL A 927 16.21 -8.48 29.81
N LEU A 928 15.28 -9.32 30.25
CA LEU A 928 15.49 -10.60 30.93
C LEU A 928 14.49 -11.63 30.41
N TRP A 929 14.67 -12.92 30.72
CA TRP A 929 13.72 -13.98 30.33
C TRP A 929 13.57 -15.07 31.39
N ASP A 930 12.45 -15.79 31.37
CA ASP A 930 12.34 -17.13 31.94
C ASP A 930 11.47 -18.04 31.06
N GLU A 931 11.23 -19.27 31.52
CA GLU A 931 10.43 -20.28 30.82
C GLU A 931 8.97 -19.85 30.50
N GLU A 932 8.42 -18.83 31.18
CA GLU A 932 7.06 -18.35 30.95
C GLU A 932 7.00 -16.98 30.25
N ASN A 933 7.98 -16.09 30.45
CA ASN A 933 7.91 -14.69 29.97
C ASN A 933 9.24 -14.12 29.43
N LEU A 934 9.12 -13.16 28.50
CA LEU A 934 10.11 -12.13 28.23
C LEU A 934 9.83 -10.91 29.11
N TYR A 935 10.84 -10.39 29.80
CA TYR A 935 10.74 -9.20 30.65
C TYR A 935 11.47 -8.02 30.00
N VAL A 936 10.84 -6.85 29.96
CA VAL A 936 11.42 -5.60 29.43
C VAL A 936 11.22 -4.47 30.44
N LEU A 937 12.31 -3.75 30.72
CA LEU A 937 12.32 -2.53 31.53
C LEU A 937 12.89 -1.39 30.68
N THR A 938 12.05 -0.40 30.35
CA THR A 938 12.45 0.78 29.56
C THR A 938 12.36 2.03 30.42
N THR A 939 13.46 2.78 30.49
CA THR A 939 13.54 4.09 31.15
C THR A 939 13.57 5.17 30.08
N VAL A 940 12.53 6.00 30.05
CA VAL A 940 12.38 7.12 29.11
C VAL A 940 12.57 8.44 29.84
N LYS A 941 13.44 9.30 29.30
CA LYS A 941 13.57 10.69 29.71
C LYS A 941 12.84 11.59 28.72
N ASP A 942 11.81 12.27 29.20
CA ASP A 942 11.04 13.30 28.51
C ASP A 942 10.43 14.28 29.54
N SER A 943 10.17 15.52 29.13
CA SER A 943 9.63 16.60 29.97
C SER A 943 8.20 17.05 29.62
N VAL A 944 7.52 16.39 28.66
CA VAL A 944 6.28 16.88 28.00
C VAL A 944 5.17 15.80 27.87
N LEU A 945 5.20 14.76 28.72
CA LEU A 945 4.24 13.63 28.72
C LEU A 945 2.78 13.97 28.37
N ASN A 946 2.27 13.35 27.31
CA ASN A 946 0.96 13.59 26.74
C ASN A 946 0.30 12.33 26.14
N LYS A 947 -1.01 12.20 26.37
CA LYS A 947 -1.87 11.10 25.89
C LYS A 947 -3.12 11.58 25.16
N ALA A 948 -3.18 12.86 24.78
CA ALA A 948 -4.43 13.49 24.32
C ALA A 948 -4.91 13.02 22.94
N ALA A 949 -4.04 12.38 22.14
CA ALA A 949 -4.40 11.80 20.85
C ALA A 949 -5.39 10.63 20.98
N SER A 950 -6.29 10.51 20.00
CA SER A 950 -7.17 9.35 19.84
C SER A 950 -6.39 8.06 19.59
N ASP A 951 -5.35 8.17 18.77
CA ASP A 951 -4.62 7.05 18.21
C ASP A 951 -3.39 6.76 19.08
N ALA A 952 -3.31 5.53 19.58
CA ALA A 952 -2.40 5.21 20.68
C ALA A 952 -0.91 5.40 20.32
N TRP A 953 -0.54 5.28 19.03
CA TRP A 953 0.82 5.51 18.54
C TRP A 953 1.24 6.98 18.54
N GLU A 954 0.33 7.93 18.76
CA GLU A 954 0.65 9.37 18.91
C GLU A 954 0.81 9.81 20.37
N GLN A 955 0.67 8.89 21.33
CA GLN A 955 0.84 9.14 22.76
C GLN A 955 2.24 8.76 23.21
N ASP A 956 2.78 9.41 24.24
CA ASP A 956 4.07 9.03 24.85
C ASP A 956 3.99 7.59 25.38
N SER A 957 4.69 6.70 24.70
CA SER A 957 4.55 5.26 24.90
C SER A 957 5.80 4.49 24.47
N VAL A 958 6.04 3.39 25.18
CA VAL A 958 7.00 2.36 24.78
C VAL A 958 6.24 1.31 23.96
N GLU A 959 6.78 0.92 22.82
CA GLU A 959 6.33 -0.25 22.07
C GLU A 959 7.39 -1.34 22.14
N VAL A 960 6.97 -2.57 22.41
CA VAL A 960 7.82 -3.76 22.40
C VAL A 960 7.37 -4.67 21.27
N PHE A 961 8.32 -5.05 20.43
CA PHE A 961 8.13 -5.92 19.28
C PHE A 961 8.79 -7.27 19.52
N ILE A 962 8.08 -8.36 19.24
CA ILE A 962 8.55 -9.73 19.48
C ILE A 962 8.14 -10.61 18.28
N ASP A 963 9.14 -11.20 17.63
CA ASP A 963 9.06 -12.25 16.61
C ASP A 963 9.60 -13.51 17.29
N GLU A 964 8.71 -14.35 17.84
CA GLU A 964 9.14 -15.42 18.76
C GLU A 964 10.05 -16.45 18.10
N ASN A 965 9.83 -16.76 16.82
CA ASN A 965 10.63 -17.73 16.08
C ASN A 965 11.85 -17.12 15.33
N ASN A 966 12.00 -15.78 15.34
CA ASN A 966 13.06 -15.01 14.70
C ASN A 966 13.12 -15.19 13.16
N ASN A 967 11.98 -15.44 12.49
CA ASN A 967 11.88 -15.64 11.04
C ASN A 967 11.96 -14.32 10.25
N LYS A 968 11.85 -13.15 10.89
CA LYS A 968 12.13 -11.82 10.28
C LYS A 968 11.40 -11.60 8.96
N SER A 969 10.14 -12.02 8.91
CA SER A 969 9.33 -11.98 7.69
C SER A 969 8.99 -10.55 7.25
N SER A 970 8.68 -10.36 5.97
CA SER A 970 8.34 -9.04 5.41
C SER A 970 6.98 -8.50 5.86
N ALA A 971 6.12 -9.32 6.48
CA ALA A 971 4.83 -8.94 7.05
C ALA A 971 4.46 -9.86 8.22
N TYR A 972 3.77 -9.33 9.23
CA TYR A 972 3.40 -10.07 10.46
C TYR A 972 2.79 -11.46 10.18
N GLN A 973 3.35 -12.44 10.86
CA GLN A 973 2.87 -13.81 10.98
C GLN A 973 2.10 -13.99 12.30
N ASP A 974 1.86 -15.25 12.67
CA ASP A 974 0.89 -15.60 13.69
C ASP A 974 1.47 -15.55 15.12
N ASP A 975 2.79 -15.54 15.27
CA ASP A 975 3.53 -15.38 16.53
C ASP A 975 4.24 -14.02 16.67
N ASP A 976 4.16 -13.17 15.65
CA ASP A 976 4.62 -11.78 15.69
C ASP A 976 3.70 -10.89 16.54
N LYS A 977 4.31 -10.05 17.38
CA LYS A 977 3.65 -9.28 18.45
C LYS A 977 4.14 -7.84 18.49
N GLN A 978 3.18 -6.93 18.66
CA GLN A 978 3.41 -5.52 18.98
C GLN A 978 2.60 -5.16 20.23
N TYR A 979 3.27 -4.78 21.30
CA TYR A 979 2.64 -4.27 22.53
C TYR A 979 3.08 -2.83 22.81
N ARG A 980 2.14 -1.89 22.74
CA ARG A 980 2.34 -0.47 23.07
C ARG A 980 1.76 -0.16 24.44
N ILE A 981 2.55 0.43 25.33
CA ILE A 981 2.20 0.78 26.71
C ILE A 981 2.55 2.26 26.92
N ASN A 982 1.56 3.09 27.28
CA ASN A 982 1.79 4.53 27.56
C ASN A 982 2.22 4.79 29.02
N TYR A 983 2.66 6.01 29.32
CA TYR A 983 3.12 6.41 30.65
C TYR A 983 2.06 6.34 31.79
N GLU A 984 0.78 6.11 31.47
CA GLU A 984 -0.28 5.81 32.44
C GLU A 984 -0.61 4.30 32.54
N ASN A 985 0.22 3.44 31.95
CA ASN A 985 0.02 1.99 31.87
C ASN A 985 -1.23 1.54 31.08
N ALA A 986 -1.75 2.40 30.19
CA ALA A 986 -2.78 1.99 29.24
C ALA A 986 -2.10 1.40 27.99
N TYR A 987 -2.62 0.27 27.51
CA TYR A 987 -2.00 -0.50 26.43
C TYR A 987 -2.90 -0.70 25.20
N SER A 988 -2.23 -0.89 24.05
CA SER A 988 -2.80 -1.28 22.76
C SER A 988 -1.85 -2.27 22.10
N PHE A 989 -2.35 -3.12 21.20
CA PHE A 989 -1.53 -4.19 20.62
C PHE A 989 -2.00 -4.60 19.22
N ASN A 990 -1.11 -5.25 18.48
CA ASN A 990 -1.27 -5.67 17.08
C ASN A 990 -0.48 -6.97 16.83
N GLY A 991 -0.90 -7.77 15.83
CA GLY A 991 -0.54 -9.19 15.68
C GLY A 991 -1.69 -10.11 16.10
N THR A 992 -1.86 -11.26 15.44
CA THR A 992 -3.09 -12.10 15.56
C THR A 992 -3.25 -12.78 16.92
N LYS A 993 -2.14 -13.06 17.63
CA LYS A 993 -2.13 -13.61 19.01
C LYS A 993 -1.80 -12.58 20.09
N CYS A 994 -1.69 -11.31 19.72
CA CYS A 994 -1.46 -10.21 20.66
C CYS A 994 -2.75 -9.91 21.45
N VAL A 995 -2.82 -10.41 22.69
CA VAL A 995 -3.97 -10.21 23.60
C VAL A 995 -3.53 -9.72 24.97
N ALA A 996 -4.45 -9.10 25.71
CA ALA A 996 -4.20 -8.49 27.01
C ALA A 996 -3.80 -9.52 28.08
N GLU A 997 -4.29 -10.76 28.00
CA GLU A 997 -3.96 -11.85 28.92
C GLU A 997 -2.49 -12.30 28.85
N ASN A 998 -1.76 -11.88 27.81
CA ASN A 998 -0.37 -12.23 27.54
C ASN A 998 0.62 -11.11 27.88
N VAL A 999 0.15 -9.97 28.41
CA VAL A 999 0.99 -8.87 28.93
C VAL A 999 0.63 -8.56 30.38
N ASN A 1000 1.64 -8.33 31.21
CA ASN A 1000 1.50 -7.69 32.51
C ASN A 1000 2.49 -6.53 32.59
N SER A 1001 2.04 -5.33 32.98
CA SER A 1001 2.88 -4.12 32.94
C SER A 1001 2.61 -3.18 34.11
N ALA A 1002 3.62 -2.38 34.44
CA ALA A 1002 3.57 -1.27 35.37
C ALA A 1002 4.24 -0.03 34.74
N ALA A 1003 3.66 1.15 34.96
CA ALA A 1003 4.22 2.43 34.53
C ALA A 1003 4.45 3.35 35.74
N VAL A 1004 5.62 3.99 35.80
CA VAL A 1004 6.00 4.90 36.88
C VAL A 1004 6.50 6.22 36.28
N VAL A 1005 5.75 7.29 36.47
CA VAL A 1005 6.19 8.65 36.13
C VAL A 1005 7.26 9.12 37.12
N THR A 1006 8.33 9.73 36.61
CA THR A 1006 9.50 10.21 37.36
C THR A 1006 9.66 11.73 37.21
N GLU A 1007 10.69 12.32 37.84
CA GLU A 1007 10.99 13.76 37.69
C GLU A 1007 11.58 14.12 36.30
N GLU A 1008 12.08 13.15 35.54
CA GLU A 1008 12.74 13.36 34.24
C GLU A 1008 12.03 12.66 33.06
N GLY A 1009 10.87 12.04 33.28
CA GLY A 1009 10.15 11.24 32.27
C GLY A 1009 9.37 10.09 32.90
N TYR A 1010 9.47 8.87 32.38
CA TYR A 1010 8.73 7.71 32.87
C TYR A 1010 9.49 6.39 32.68
N VAL A 1011 9.07 5.38 33.43
CA VAL A 1011 9.57 4.00 33.35
C VAL A 1011 8.41 3.08 33.01
N ILE A 1012 8.62 2.15 32.08
CA ILE A 1012 7.73 1.02 31.80
C ILE A 1012 8.46 -0.26 32.18
N GLU A 1013 7.85 -1.06 33.05
CA GLU A 1013 8.25 -2.43 33.35
C GLU A 1013 7.15 -3.38 32.84
N ALA A 1014 7.53 -4.41 32.09
CA ALA A 1014 6.57 -5.32 31.48
C ALA A 1014 7.08 -6.77 31.39
N ALA A 1015 6.14 -7.71 31.42
CA ALA A 1015 6.33 -9.12 31.12
C ALA A 1015 5.38 -9.53 30.00
N PHE A 1016 5.90 -10.23 29.00
CA PHE A 1016 5.18 -10.72 27.83
C PHE A 1016 5.31 -12.24 27.77
N LYS A 1017 4.18 -12.96 27.67
CA LYS A 1017 4.19 -14.42 27.65
C LYS A 1017 4.66 -14.98 26.32
N TRP A 1018 5.46 -16.03 26.40
CA TRP A 1018 5.70 -16.94 25.29
C TRP A 1018 4.38 -17.62 24.87
N THR A 1019 4.11 -17.74 23.57
CA THR A 1019 2.87 -18.38 23.07
C THR A 1019 3.07 -19.46 22.02
N ASP A 1020 4.16 -19.39 21.27
CA ASP A 1020 4.42 -20.22 20.10
C ASP A 1020 5.79 -20.90 20.15
N ILE A 1021 6.75 -20.35 20.92
CA ILE A 1021 7.99 -21.04 21.32
C ILE A 1021 7.94 -21.61 22.75
N MET A 1022 8.84 -22.56 23.02
CA MET A 1022 9.27 -22.91 24.37
C MET A 1022 10.65 -22.28 24.61
N ALA A 1023 10.71 -21.25 25.46
CA ALA A 1023 11.95 -20.53 25.72
C ALA A 1023 13.02 -21.40 26.39
N HIS A 1024 14.24 -21.37 25.85
CA HIS A 1024 15.37 -22.17 26.31
C HIS A 1024 16.70 -21.45 26.01
N VAL A 1025 17.78 -21.89 26.67
CA VAL A 1025 19.13 -21.33 26.46
C VAL A 1025 19.56 -21.58 25.01
N GLY A 1026 19.98 -20.52 24.31
CA GLY A 1026 20.33 -20.55 22.88
C GLY A 1026 19.17 -20.20 21.94
N ALA A 1027 17.93 -20.09 22.44
CA ALA A 1027 16.80 -19.63 21.62
C ALA A 1027 17.03 -18.19 21.14
N GLN A 1028 16.66 -17.93 19.88
CA GLN A 1028 16.74 -16.61 19.25
C GLN A 1028 15.33 -16.07 19.07
N VAL A 1029 15.14 -14.78 19.37
CA VAL A 1029 13.87 -14.08 19.27
C VAL A 1029 14.14 -12.77 18.53
N GLY A 1030 13.35 -12.48 17.50
CA GLY A 1030 13.39 -11.19 16.82
C GLY A 1030 12.78 -10.13 17.74
N PHE A 1031 13.44 -8.98 17.89
CA PHE A 1031 13.11 -8.02 18.94
C PHE A 1031 13.37 -6.58 18.51
N ASP A 1032 12.49 -5.67 18.92
CA ASP A 1032 12.75 -4.23 18.90
C ASP A 1032 11.98 -3.49 20.01
N ILE A 1033 12.43 -2.28 20.32
CA ILE A 1033 11.77 -1.35 21.24
C ILE A 1033 11.66 0.01 20.56
N GLN A 1034 10.43 0.50 20.40
CA GLN A 1034 10.16 1.89 20.01
C GLN A 1034 9.78 2.72 21.23
N VAL A 1035 10.10 4.01 21.22
CA VAL A 1035 9.53 5.01 22.14
C VAL A 1035 8.95 6.14 21.32
N ASN A 1036 7.62 6.34 21.39
CA ASN A 1036 6.95 7.50 20.81
C ASN A 1036 7.10 8.71 21.73
N ASP A 1037 7.20 9.89 21.11
CA ASP A 1037 7.40 11.20 21.74
C ASP A 1037 6.33 12.18 21.25
N ALA A 1038 5.55 12.81 22.15
CA ALA A 1038 4.45 13.70 21.80
C ALA A 1038 4.61 15.14 22.32
N ASP A 1039 4.14 16.12 21.54
CA ASP A 1039 4.16 17.53 21.94
C ASP A 1039 3.06 17.87 22.97
N ALA A 1040 3.18 19.04 23.59
CA ALA A 1040 2.19 19.57 24.54
C ALA A 1040 0.79 19.85 23.94
N ALA A 1041 0.59 19.68 22.63
CA ALA A 1041 -0.70 19.76 21.96
C ALA A 1041 -1.32 18.37 21.68
N GLY A 1042 -0.55 17.29 21.85
CA GLY A 1042 -0.99 15.90 21.67
C GLY A 1042 -0.71 15.35 20.28
N ARG A 1043 0.36 15.80 19.62
CA ARG A 1043 0.80 15.32 18.30
C ARG A 1043 2.17 14.67 18.43
N ARG A 1044 2.40 13.52 17.78
CA ARG A 1044 3.73 12.88 17.79
C ARG A 1044 4.79 13.79 17.15
N LEU A 1045 5.89 14.06 17.86
CA LEU A 1045 7.07 14.75 17.36
C LEU A 1045 8.02 13.82 16.61
N GLY A 1046 8.10 12.56 17.05
CA GLY A 1046 8.97 11.55 16.47
C GLY A 1046 8.97 10.26 17.30
N TYR A 1047 9.99 9.43 17.10
CA TYR A 1047 10.19 8.21 17.88
C TYR A 1047 11.68 7.84 17.98
N LEU A 1048 12.01 6.96 18.93
CA LEU A 1048 13.31 6.31 19.10
C LEU A 1048 13.15 4.81 18.86
N ASN A 1049 14.12 4.14 18.20
CA ASN A 1049 14.16 2.66 18.06
C ASN A 1049 15.49 2.05 18.55
N TRP A 1050 15.52 0.74 18.79
CA TRP A 1050 16.77 -0.01 19.01
C TRP A 1050 17.34 -0.60 17.71
N ALA A 1051 16.51 -1.18 16.84
CA ALA A 1051 16.94 -1.83 15.61
C ALA A 1051 16.36 -1.22 14.32
N ASP A 1052 15.09 -0.82 14.31
CA ASP A 1052 14.40 -0.35 13.12
C ASP A 1052 14.76 1.10 12.75
N LYS A 1053 15.45 1.26 11.62
CA LYS A 1053 15.77 2.57 11.02
C LYS A 1053 14.61 3.19 10.22
N SER A 1054 13.54 2.44 9.94
CA SER A 1054 12.45 2.81 9.02
C SER A 1054 11.13 3.24 9.68
N GLY A 1055 10.84 2.76 10.89
CA GLY A 1055 9.54 2.96 11.56
C GLY A 1055 8.44 2.00 11.10
N ASN A 1056 8.80 0.90 10.43
CA ASN A 1056 7.89 -0.13 9.94
C ASN A 1056 7.79 -1.37 10.86
N GLY A 1057 8.35 -1.33 12.07
CA GLY A 1057 8.26 -2.44 13.03
C GLY A 1057 6.83 -2.87 13.40
N TRP A 1058 5.85 -1.98 13.22
CA TRP A 1058 4.41 -2.28 13.36
C TRP A 1058 3.82 -3.15 12.24
N SER A 1059 4.53 -3.35 11.13
CA SER A 1059 4.05 -4.06 9.94
C SER A 1059 5.00 -5.12 9.38
N SER A 1060 6.30 -5.06 9.66
CA SER A 1060 7.31 -5.90 9.01
C SER A 1060 8.42 -6.38 9.97
N PRO A 1061 8.35 -7.63 10.50
CA PRO A 1061 9.38 -8.19 11.40
C PRO A 1061 10.82 -8.21 10.86
N ALA A 1062 10.99 -8.14 9.53
CA ALA A 1062 12.27 -7.95 8.86
C ALA A 1062 13.10 -6.75 9.38
N VAL A 1063 12.46 -5.76 10.03
CA VAL A 1063 13.18 -4.62 10.62
C VAL A 1063 13.84 -4.94 11.97
N PHE A 1064 13.39 -5.96 12.70
CA PHE A 1064 13.79 -6.22 14.09
C PHE A 1064 15.25 -6.68 14.23
N GLY A 1065 15.86 -6.34 15.38
CA GLY A 1065 17.11 -6.93 15.86
C GLY A 1065 16.89 -8.36 16.40
N THR A 1066 17.88 -8.94 17.06
CA THR A 1066 17.74 -10.29 17.65
C THR A 1066 18.25 -10.32 19.08
N ILE A 1067 17.49 -10.93 19.98
CA ILE A 1067 17.95 -11.30 21.30
C ILE A 1067 18.21 -12.82 21.38
N VAL A 1068 19.23 -13.21 22.14
CA VAL A 1068 19.60 -14.61 22.38
C VAL A 1068 19.42 -14.93 23.86
N LEU A 1069 18.62 -15.93 24.18
CA LEU A 1069 18.29 -16.27 25.57
C LEU A 1069 19.45 -17.05 26.23
N ALA A 1070 20.03 -16.51 27.31
CA ALA A 1070 21.25 -17.03 27.94
C ALA A 1070 21.09 -17.25 29.47
N ASP A 1071 21.79 -18.23 30.05
CA ASP A 1071 21.55 -18.70 31.44
C ASP A 1071 22.24 -17.89 32.55
N GLY A 1072 23.26 -17.06 32.24
CA GLY A 1072 23.80 -16.09 33.21
C GLY A 1072 25.27 -15.71 33.05
N GLU A 1073 26.10 -16.59 32.50
CA GLU A 1073 27.46 -16.26 32.01
C GLU A 1073 27.42 -16.04 30.49
N GLU A 1074 28.44 -15.39 29.93
CA GLU A 1074 28.66 -15.43 28.47
C GLU A 1074 29.13 -16.84 28.07
N PRO A 1075 28.75 -17.36 26.90
CA PRO A 1075 29.11 -18.73 26.50
C PRO A 1075 30.63 -18.91 26.44
N ASP A 1076 31.12 -20.03 26.99
CA ASP A 1076 32.53 -20.41 26.89
C ASP A 1076 32.85 -20.80 25.44
N PRO A 1077 33.74 -20.08 24.72
CA PRO A 1077 34.08 -20.38 23.33
C PRO A 1077 34.86 -21.70 23.17
N GLY A 1078 35.12 -22.44 24.25
CA GLY A 1078 35.69 -23.79 24.23
C GLY A 1078 34.70 -24.93 24.02
N VAL A 1079 33.39 -24.67 23.88
CA VAL A 1079 32.36 -25.71 23.70
C VAL A 1079 31.53 -25.44 22.44
N GLU A 1080 31.71 -26.27 21.40
CA GLU A 1080 30.74 -26.33 20.30
C GLU A 1080 29.37 -26.77 20.84
N PRO A 1081 28.26 -26.10 20.47
CA PRO A 1081 26.93 -26.64 20.73
C PRO A 1081 26.76 -27.94 19.95
N GLU A 1082 26.53 -29.05 20.65
CA GLU A 1082 26.23 -30.34 20.01
C GLU A 1082 25.02 -30.17 19.06
N LYS A 1083 25.11 -30.70 17.84
CA LYS A 1083 24.05 -30.60 16.82
C LYS A 1083 22.83 -31.44 17.20
N GLN A 1084 22.00 -30.93 18.09
CA GLN A 1084 20.80 -31.62 18.54
C GLN A 1084 19.72 -31.65 17.44
N ALA A 1085 19.08 -32.81 17.27
CA ALA A 1085 17.98 -32.98 16.33
C ALA A 1085 16.77 -32.12 16.74
N THR A 1086 16.30 -31.26 15.83
CA THR A 1086 15.40 -30.14 16.17
C THR A 1086 14.24 -29.96 15.19
N LEU A 1087 13.21 -29.24 15.62
CA LEU A 1087 12.09 -28.80 14.79
C LEU A 1087 12.49 -27.53 14.02
N VAL A 1088 12.65 -27.67 12.71
CA VAL A 1088 12.99 -26.55 11.81
C VAL A 1088 11.74 -26.17 11.01
N THR A 1089 11.31 -24.92 11.08
CA THR A 1089 10.29 -24.39 10.15
C THR A 1089 10.98 -23.58 9.06
N LYS A 1090 10.76 -23.94 7.79
CA LYS A 1090 11.10 -23.12 6.62
C LYS A 1090 9.86 -23.02 5.74
N TRP A 1091 9.48 -21.81 5.31
CA TRP A 1091 8.36 -21.56 4.38
C TRP A 1091 7.01 -22.13 4.86
N GLY A 1092 6.64 -21.88 6.12
CA GLY A 1092 5.40 -22.39 6.74
C GLY A 1092 5.38 -23.90 7.03
N ALA A 1093 6.31 -24.67 6.46
CA ALA A 1093 6.45 -26.10 6.66
C ALA A 1093 7.42 -26.40 7.81
N THR A 1094 6.91 -27.05 8.87
CA THR A 1094 7.74 -27.57 9.97
C THR A 1094 8.25 -28.98 9.64
N TYR A 1095 9.54 -29.21 9.81
CA TYR A 1095 10.25 -30.48 9.65
C TYR A 1095 10.88 -30.87 10.99
N TYR A 1096 11.14 -32.15 11.24
CA TYR A 1096 12.11 -32.56 12.26
C TYR A 1096 13.36 -33.05 11.54
N VAL A 1097 14.50 -32.43 11.86
CA VAL A 1097 15.78 -32.63 11.20
C VAL A 1097 16.72 -33.32 12.18
N THR A 1098 17.31 -34.45 11.78
CA THR A 1098 18.28 -35.18 12.61
C THR A 1098 19.62 -34.46 12.68
N GLU A 1099 20.48 -34.90 13.60
CA GLU A 1099 21.87 -34.44 13.77
C GLU A 1099 22.68 -34.52 12.45
N ASP A 1100 22.29 -35.46 11.57
CA ASP A 1100 22.85 -35.71 10.24
C ASP A 1100 22.28 -34.82 9.11
N GLY A 1101 21.18 -34.11 9.35
CA GLY A 1101 20.44 -33.33 8.37
C GLY A 1101 19.24 -34.04 7.72
N GLU A 1102 18.89 -35.27 8.13
CA GLU A 1102 17.78 -36.01 7.52
C GLU A 1102 16.41 -35.53 8.03
N LYS A 1103 15.44 -35.38 7.12
CA LYS A 1103 14.04 -35.04 7.45
C LYS A 1103 13.26 -36.31 7.78
N LEU A 1104 12.78 -36.45 9.02
CA LEU A 1104 11.97 -37.61 9.40
C LEU A 1104 10.59 -37.61 8.73
N THR A 1105 10.06 -38.82 8.48
CA THR A 1105 8.74 -39.05 7.86
C THR A 1105 7.91 -40.04 8.69
N GLY A 1106 6.59 -40.08 8.46
CA GLY A 1106 5.66 -40.94 9.19
C GLY A 1106 5.36 -40.48 10.62
N PHE A 1107 4.87 -41.39 11.46
CA PHE A 1107 4.71 -41.11 12.90
C PHE A 1107 6.08 -41.09 13.58
N GLN A 1108 6.36 -40.01 14.31
CA GLN A 1108 7.55 -39.86 15.12
C GLN A 1108 7.15 -39.48 16.54
N THR A 1109 7.93 -39.88 17.54
CA THR A 1109 7.74 -39.44 18.92
C THR A 1109 8.99 -38.71 19.38
N ILE A 1110 8.85 -37.40 19.54
CA ILE A 1110 9.91 -36.43 19.86
C ILE A 1110 9.57 -35.91 21.27
N ASP A 1111 10.50 -36.05 22.21
CA ASP A 1111 10.33 -35.65 23.62
C ASP A 1111 9.05 -36.17 24.30
N GLY A 1112 8.61 -37.36 23.89
CA GLY A 1112 7.40 -38.03 24.38
C GLY A 1112 6.10 -37.62 23.67
N VAL A 1113 6.12 -36.58 22.82
CA VAL A 1113 4.99 -36.12 22.02
C VAL A 1113 5.01 -36.80 20.65
N THR A 1114 3.88 -37.38 20.23
CA THR A 1114 3.76 -38.01 18.91
C THR A 1114 3.31 -36.99 17.86
N TYR A 1115 4.03 -36.90 16.75
CA TYR A 1115 3.74 -36.09 15.57
C TYR A 1115 3.56 -36.99 14.34
N PHE A 1116 3.02 -36.46 13.24
CA PHE A 1116 3.03 -37.12 11.94
C PHE A 1116 3.60 -36.21 10.85
N PHE A 1117 4.65 -36.68 10.19
CA PHE A 1117 5.32 -36.04 9.06
C PHE A 1117 4.92 -36.75 7.77
N ASN A 1118 4.58 -36.00 6.72
CA ASN A 1118 4.20 -36.60 5.44
C ASN A 1118 5.42 -37.13 4.66
N ALA A 1119 5.20 -37.66 3.45
CA ALA A 1119 6.27 -38.24 2.62
C ALA A 1119 7.32 -37.22 2.11
N ARG A 1120 7.15 -35.92 2.34
CA ARG A 1120 8.14 -34.84 2.09
C ARG A 1120 8.80 -34.35 3.40
N GLY A 1121 8.56 -35.03 4.52
CA GLY A 1121 9.05 -34.64 5.84
C GLY A 1121 8.30 -33.47 6.49
N VAL A 1122 7.15 -33.05 5.95
CA VAL A 1122 6.39 -31.90 6.48
C VAL A 1122 5.41 -32.37 7.55
N MET A 1123 5.54 -31.82 8.76
CA MET A 1123 4.63 -32.01 9.89
C MET A 1123 3.21 -31.62 9.47
N GLN A 1124 2.26 -32.51 9.71
CA GLN A 1124 0.85 -32.21 9.47
C GLN A 1124 0.29 -31.45 10.68
N LYS A 1125 -0.42 -30.35 10.42
CA LYS A 1125 -1.03 -29.47 11.44
C LYS A 1125 -2.51 -29.26 11.12
N GLN A 1126 -3.33 -29.13 12.16
CA GLN A 1126 -4.79 -28.91 12.13
C GLN A 1126 -5.65 -29.86 11.25
N THR A 1127 -5.10 -30.99 10.82
CA THR A 1127 -5.70 -31.84 9.77
C THR A 1127 -5.84 -33.31 10.19
N PHE A 1128 -6.69 -34.05 9.47
CA PHE A 1128 -6.82 -35.49 9.65
C PHE A 1128 -5.82 -36.23 8.75
N VAL A 1129 -4.97 -37.06 9.36
CA VAL A 1129 -4.06 -37.95 8.62
C VAL A 1129 -4.61 -39.37 8.64
N THR A 1130 -4.48 -40.10 7.53
CA THR A 1130 -4.97 -41.48 7.40
C THR A 1130 -3.81 -42.40 7.06
N VAL A 1131 -3.58 -43.41 7.90
CA VAL A 1131 -2.46 -44.35 7.81
C VAL A 1131 -3.00 -45.76 8.01
N ASP A 1132 -2.71 -46.66 7.07
CA ASP A 1132 -3.20 -48.06 7.06
C ASP A 1132 -4.72 -48.23 7.26
N GLY A 1133 -5.50 -47.21 6.87
CA GLY A 1133 -6.96 -47.16 7.02
C GLY A 1133 -7.45 -46.66 8.38
N ALA A 1134 -6.57 -46.51 9.38
CA ALA A 1134 -6.85 -45.79 10.62
C ALA A 1134 -6.71 -44.28 10.41
N LYS A 1135 -7.52 -43.49 11.13
CA LYS A 1135 -7.62 -42.04 10.95
C LYS A 1135 -7.28 -41.33 12.26
N TYR A 1136 -6.32 -40.42 12.18
CA TYR A 1136 -5.75 -39.68 13.30
C TYR A 1136 -5.97 -38.17 13.06
N TYR A 1137 -5.86 -37.35 14.09
CA TYR A 1137 -5.95 -35.89 13.94
C TYR A 1137 -4.71 -35.22 14.51
N ALA A 1138 -4.03 -34.41 13.71
CA ALA A 1138 -2.94 -33.56 14.14
C ALA A 1138 -3.49 -32.21 14.58
N LYS A 1139 -3.13 -31.77 15.78
CA LYS A 1139 -3.58 -30.52 16.41
C LYS A 1139 -2.80 -29.31 15.83
N ALA A 1140 -2.96 -28.12 16.39
CA ALA A 1140 -2.39 -26.89 15.84
C ALA A 1140 -0.85 -26.85 15.96
N ASP A 1141 -0.36 -27.30 17.10
CA ASP A 1141 1.04 -27.68 17.41
C ASP A 1141 1.56 -28.86 16.57
N GLY A 1142 0.69 -29.54 15.81
CA GLY A 1142 1.01 -30.75 15.03
C GLY A 1142 1.03 -32.04 15.85
N SER A 1143 0.81 -32.00 17.17
CA SER A 1143 0.78 -33.22 17.97
C SER A 1143 -0.49 -34.03 17.70
N ILE A 1144 -0.34 -35.35 17.71
CA ILE A 1144 -1.43 -36.29 17.41
C ILE A 1144 -2.35 -36.41 18.61
N ALA A 1145 -3.65 -36.18 18.38
CA ALA A 1145 -4.66 -36.26 19.42
C ALA A 1145 -4.72 -37.66 20.03
N LYS A 1146 -4.55 -37.76 21.37
CA LYS A 1146 -4.46 -39.03 22.10
C LYS A 1146 -5.22 -38.96 23.42
N ASN A 1147 -6.03 -39.99 23.71
CA ASN A 1147 -6.88 -40.07 24.90
C ASN A 1147 -7.74 -38.80 25.13
N GLU A 1148 -8.22 -38.17 24.05
CA GLU A 1148 -8.88 -36.85 24.13
C GLU A 1148 -10.11 -36.73 23.21
N VAL A 1149 -10.95 -35.72 23.49
CA VAL A 1149 -12.20 -35.43 22.80
C VAL A 1149 -12.06 -34.14 21.99
N VAL A 1150 -11.79 -34.25 20.69
CA VAL A 1150 -11.62 -33.09 19.80
C VAL A 1150 -12.97 -32.67 19.23
N LYS A 1151 -13.26 -31.36 19.27
CA LYS A 1151 -14.40 -30.74 18.60
C LYS A 1151 -13.91 -29.94 17.41
N LYS A 1152 -14.52 -30.13 16.24
CA LYS A 1152 -14.30 -29.31 15.04
C LYS A 1152 -15.65 -28.96 14.44
N TRP A 1153 -15.92 -27.67 14.29
CA TRP A 1153 -17.22 -27.14 13.88
C TRP A 1153 -18.35 -27.70 14.75
N THR A 1154 -19.39 -28.28 14.16
CA THR A 1154 -20.52 -28.92 14.85
C THR A 1154 -20.27 -30.39 15.22
N GLN A 1155 -19.08 -30.94 14.94
CA GLN A 1155 -18.79 -32.37 15.07
C GLN A 1155 -17.82 -32.65 16.24
N THR A 1156 -17.97 -33.83 16.86
CA THR A 1156 -17.11 -34.31 17.96
C THR A 1156 -16.48 -35.65 17.57
N TYR A 1157 -15.22 -35.84 17.94
CA TYR A 1157 -14.41 -37.03 17.70
C TYR A 1157 -13.74 -37.43 19.03
N ILE A 1158 -13.48 -38.73 19.24
CA ILE A 1158 -12.75 -39.24 20.42
C ILE A 1158 -11.60 -40.12 19.92
N PHE A 1159 -10.40 -39.90 20.45
CA PHE A 1159 -9.19 -40.60 20.03
C PHE A 1159 -8.66 -41.51 21.14
N GLY A 1160 -8.18 -42.69 20.75
CA GLY A 1160 -7.62 -43.69 21.66
C GLY A 1160 -6.22 -43.35 22.17
N GLU A 1161 -5.63 -44.28 22.90
CA GLU A 1161 -4.25 -44.21 23.43
C GLU A 1161 -3.20 -44.28 22.30
N ASP A 1162 -3.52 -45.00 21.23
CA ASP A 1162 -2.76 -45.04 19.99
C ASP A 1162 -2.89 -43.77 19.14
N GLY A 1163 -3.91 -42.94 19.42
CA GLY A 1163 -4.26 -41.72 18.70
C GLY A 1163 -5.18 -41.94 17.50
N ALA A 1164 -5.67 -43.16 17.28
CA ALA A 1164 -6.67 -43.43 16.24
C ALA A 1164 -8.07 -42.97 16.72
N VAL A 1165 -8.89 -42.47 15.80
CA VAL A 1165 -10.29 -42.10 16.11
C VAL A 1165 -11.12 -43.36 16.33
N PHE A 1166 -11.91 -43.40 17.41
CA PHE A 1166 -12.82 -44.51 17.65
C PHE A 1166 -13.94 -44.56 16.60
N THR A 1167 -14.34 -45.77 16.21
CA THR A 1167 -15.47 -46.04 15.32
C THR A 1167 -16.29 -47.22 15.85
N GLY A 1168 -17.59 -47.28 15.54
CA GLY A 1168 -18.49 -48.28 16.11
C GLY A 1168 -18.79 -48.02 17.59
N PHE A 1169 -19.07 -49.09 18.35
CA PHE A 1169 -19.25 -49.03 19.81
C PHE A 1169 -17.90 -49.12 20.53
N PHE A 1170 -17.67 -48.25 21.51
CA PHE A 1170 -16.45 -48.23 22.32
C PHE A 1170 -16.73 -47.73 23.74
N GLU A 1171 -15.78 -47.95 24.65
CA GLU A 1171 -15.78 -47.39 26.00
C GLU A 1171 -14.62 -46.38 26.13
N PHE A 1172 -14.89 -45.22 26.71
CA PHE A 1172 -13.91 -44.17 26.99
C PHE A 1172 -14.25 -43.53 28.35
N GLU A 1173 -13.26 -43.34 29.21
CA GLU A 1173 -13.44 -42.83 30.59
C GLU A 1173 -14.61 -43.51 31.36
N GLY A 1174 -14.69 -44.85 31.31
CA GLY A 1174 -15.73 -45.63 31.98
C GLY A 1174 -17.15 -45.44 31.43
N SER A 1175 -17.28 -44.81 30.26
CA SER A 1175 -18.55 -44.45 29.62
C SER A 1175 -18.66 -45.09 28.24
N ASN A 1176 -19.81 -45.70 27.93
CA ASN A 1176 -20.06 -46.28 26.61
C ASN A 1176 -20.44 -45.18 25.60
N TYR A 1177 -19.91 -45.27 24.38
CA TYR A 1177 -20.14 -44.34 23.27
C TYR A 1177 -20.40 -45.10 21.96
N TYR A 1178 -20.84 -44.36 20.93
CA TYR A 1178 -20.89 -44.84 19.55
C TYR A 1178 -20.46 -43.74 18.57
N ALA A 1179 -19.57 -44.10 17.64
CA ALA A 1179 -19.14 -43.25 16.54
C ALA A 1179 -19.40 -43.90 15.18
N LYS A 1180 -19.68 -43.07 14.18
CA LYS A 1180 -19.87 -43.51 12.78
C LYS A 1180 -18.54 -43.99 12.19
N ALA A 1181 -18.60 -44.68 11.04
CA ALA A 1181 -17.42 -45.20 10.35
C ALA A 1181 -16.42 -44.13 9.87
N ASP A 1182 -16.80 -42.84 9.91
CA ASP A 1182 -15.94 -41.69 9.61
C ASP A 1182 -15.33 -41.02 10.86
N GLY A 1183 -15.52 -41.64 12.04
CA GLY A 1183 -15.04 -41.18 13.35
C GLY A 1183 -15.99 -40.25 14.10
N ARG A 1184 -17.10 -39.81 13.48
CA ARG A 1184 -18.00 -38.82 14.11
C ARG A 1184 -18.84 -39.42 15.23
N LEU A 1185 -18.71 -38.87 16.43
CA LEU A 1185 -19.49 -39.25 17.61
C LEU A 1185 -20.99 -38.97 17.37
N VAL A 1186 -21.84 -39.93 17.73
CA VAL A 1186 -23.30 -39.73 17.70
C VAL A 1186 -23.74 -39.05 18.99
N ILE A 1187 -24.51 -37.96 18.88
CA ILE A 1187 -25.01 -37.16 20.01
C ILE A 1187 -26.50 -36.89 19.85
N SER A 1188 -27.27 -36.96 20.94
CA SER A 1188 -28.73 -36.75 20.97
C SER A 1188 -29.58 -37.61 20.02
N ASP A 1189 -29.06 -38.73 19.50
CA ASP A 1189 -29.70 -39.52 18.45
C ASP A 1189 -29.73 -41.04 18.74
N TRP A 1190 -30.57 -41.76 18.00
CA TRP A 1190 -30.76 -43.20 18.09
C TRP A 1190 -29.75 -43.96 17.25
N ILE A 1191 -29.24 -45.05 17.81
CA ILE A 1191 -28.39 -46.02 17.11
C ILE A 1191 -29.15 -47.35 17.06
N THR A 1192 -29.08 -48.05 15.93
CA THR A 1192 -29.67 -49.38 15.74
C THR A 1192 -28.60 -50.31 15.21
N ASP A 1193 -28.41 -51.45 15.86
CA ASP A 1193 -27.47 -52.49 15.45
C ASP A 1193 -28.14 -53.86 15.59
N GLY A 1194 -28.29 -54.57 14.46
CA GLY A 1194 -29.21 -55.72 14.37
C GLY A 1194 -30.62 -55.38 14.87
N ASP A 1195 -31.14 -56.21 15.77
CA ASP A 1195 -32.43 -55.99 16.45
C ASP A 1195 -32.34 -55.02 17.64
N ASN A 1196 -31.13 -54.64 18.09
CA ASN A 1196 -30.91 -53.82 19.27
C ASN A 1196 -31.00 -52.32 18.95
N LYS A 1197 -31.43 -51.53 19.94
CA LYS A 1197 -31.43 -50.07 19.88
C LYS A 1197 -30.77 -49.44 21.09
N TYR A 1198 -30.01 -48.38 20.84
CA TYR A 1198 -29.25 -47.61 21.82
C TYR A 1198 -29.57 -46.13 21.60
N TYR A 1199 -29.35 -45.28 22.61
CA TYR A 1199 -29.53 -43.85 22.48
C TYR A 1199 -28.34 -43.09 23.06
N ALA A 1200 -27.73 -42.24 22.24
CA ALA A 1200 -26.69 -41.32 22.68
C ALA A 1200 -27.32 -40.04 23.25
N LYS A 1201 -26.90 -39.66 24.45
CA LYS A 1201 -27.36 -38.45 25.13
C LYS A 1201 -26.68 -37.20 24.53
N ALA A 1202 -26.96 -36.02 25.08
CA ALA A 1202 -26.43 -34.75 24.56
C ALA A 1202 -24.90 -34.61 24.76
N ASP A 1203 -24.34 -35.36 25.70
CA ASP A 1203 -22.91 -35.56 25.96
C ASP A 1203 -22.31 -36.75 25.19
N GLY A 1204 -23.05 -37.34 24.23
CA GLY A 1204 -22.65 -38.51 23.45
C GLY A 1204 -22.69 -39.84 24.20
N LYS A 1205 -22.76 -39.84 25.53
CA LYS A 1205 -22.78 -41.06 26.35
C LYS A 1205 -24.04 -41.88 26.06
N LEU A 1206 -23.89 -43.17 25.85
CA LEU A 1206 -25.03 -44.07 25.70
C LEU A 1206 -25.81 -44.18 27.02
N ALA A 1207 -27.13 -44.27 26.93
CA ALA A 1207 -27.98 -44.48 28.10
C ALA A 1207 -27.71 -45.86 28.73
N LYS A 1208 -27.40 -45.93 30.03
CA LYS A 1208 -26.99 -47.17 30.73
C LYS A 1208 -27.70 -47.28 32.08
N ASN A 1209 -28.42 -48.38 32.33
CA ASN A 1209 -29.21 -48.61 33.55
C ASN A 1209 -30.17 -47.45 33.93
N GLU A 1210 -30.69 -46.73 32.94
CA GLU A 1210 -31.46 -45.49 33.14
C GLU A 1210 -32.77 -45.47 32.33
N THR A 1211 -33.61 -44.46 32.58
CA THR A 1211 -34.84 -44.24 31.79
C THR A 1211 -34.93 -42.78 31.36
N ILE A 1212 -34.63 -42.52 30.09
CA ILE A 1212 -34.72 -41.19 29.50
C ILE A 1212 -36.17 -40.87 29.11
N THR A 1213 -36.48 -39.59 28.91
CA THR A 1213 -37.76 -39.14 28.34
C THR A 1213 -37.51 -38.30 27.10
N LYS A 1214 -38.07 -38.70 25.95
CA LYS A 1214 -38.00 -37.97 24.67
C LYS A 1214 -39.39 -37.91 24.05
N TRP A 1215 -39.82 -36.71 23.65
CA TRP A 1215 -41.16 -36.43 23.07
C TRP A 1215 -42.33 -37.03 23.89
N GLY A 1216 -42.27 -36.91 25.22
CA GLY A 1216 -43.29 -37.42 26.15
C GLY A 1216 -43.28 -38.95 26.36
N LYS A 1217 -42.48 -39.71 25.61
CA LYS A 1217 -42.29 -41.16 25.79
C LYS A 1217 -41.08 -41.44 26.69
N LYS A 1218 -41.20 -42.46 27.52
CA LYS A 1218 -40.10 -43.00 28.34
C LYS A 1218 -39.47 -44.19 27.63
N TYR A 1219 -38.15 -44.30 27.73
CA TYR A 1219 -37.35 -45.35 27.14
C TYR A 1219 -36.33 -45.85 28.18
N THR A 1220 -36.39 -47.12 28.55
CA THR A 1220 -35.55 -47.74 29.58
C THR A 1220 -34.44 -48.57 28.96
N PHE A 1221 -33.21 -48.36 29.42
CA PHE A 1221 -32.00 -49.03 28.93
C PHE A 1221 -31.38 -49.91 30.02
N ASP A 1222 -30.83 -51.05 29.63
CA ASP A 1222 -30.21 -52.03 30.53
C ASP A 1222 -28.72 -51.73 30.84
N GLU A 1223 -28.04 -52.70 31.45
CA GLU A 1223 -26.60 -52.61 31.75
C GLU A 1223 -25.69 -52.65 30.51
N ASN A 1224 -26.21 -53.13 29.37
CA ASN A 1224 -25.55 -53.22 28.07
C ASN A 1224 -25.88 -52.02 27.16
N CYS A 1225 -26.55 -50.99 27.70
CA CYS A 1225 -27.09 -49.84 26.97
C CYS A 1225 -28.19 -50.16 25.94
N VAL A 1226 -28.80 -51.34 25.98
CA VAL A 1226 -29.85 -51.76 25.06
C VAL A 1226 -31.22 -51.29 25.56
N LEU A 1227 -32.04 -50.76 24.64
CA LEU A 1227 -33.44 -50.40 24.88
C LEU A 1227 -34.26 -51.65 25.18
N VAL A 1228 -34.76 -51.77 26.41
CA VAL A 1228 -35.58 -52.91 26.87
C VAL A 1228 -37.06 -52.57 27.08
N LYS A 1229 -37.44 -51.28 27.07
CA LYS A 1229 -38.83 -50.85 27.26
C LYS A 1229 -39.12 -49.42 26.78
#